data_AF-A0A2N1UIL5-F1
#
_entry.id   AF-A0A2N1UIL5-F1
#
_cell.length_a   1.000
_cell.length_b   1.000
_cell.length_c   1.000
_cell.angle_alpha   90.00
_cell.angle_beta   90.00
_cell.angle_gamma   90.00
#
_symmetry.space_group_name_H-M   'P 1'
#
loop_
_entity.id
_entity.type
_entity.pdbx_description
1 polymer ?
#
loop_
_entity_poly.entity_id
_entity_poly.type
_entity_poly.pdbx_seq_one_letter_code
_entity_poly.pdbx_strand_id
1 'polypeptide(L)'
;MNSRRGIVFYIVLAVVSVMGVFILFYHTFSQQLAHSSFYHVNREKLRNYTEIILDSAFNTIQINTRDPNHDLTKRIITQMRSASLNNDAFPLTAPLFEANKTALLGGATLDYTLTGRIFDKRTISPTGQKYYGGEGLATLEIILEASLQVGSKILARCARRRQFDIKTVCLVSNYTKRESSYAMTFPLDFALLVRNGLREFKEGYRGQSFNDSQKLIVQDQAAIPAGQRGMVYFGRADRNNEDSRVYLNVSDADAQSVSMLPSLSTQKFEISQDEVLKLIPEVDKNGAVQYRGLKGFFNFSVHPVAVTGAPANANEDTARQVLSVVPGNRKLIPMPAGIKLEGGGDKAYLDSFLRGAVTQRFLYLVHFELEADGAQIGDGSDFYDIPPEGVQDLESSSKFVCFSPDITFYRESSAADPKGLALAQRLVQVEQRTSPPLPLTSDFAEDYLLHSGQAMQKAEVTATFDDAPRFYGRDSSPLGDLNMTGSEGFRPFGHYALFSARYLHASELERHGVYDKQNGILNLRGVISVELDHVSLDPPPGKNHITVRGSGALLAPAGFTINCGIRREDPNRDLCILFTRRGNIRVVTSERIEASLLAFNDSNSGSISPSRAFDVQGAIGVDQLYLNRFPSTPSRVTFDPRLRTDSDAGEIFSINMSPWIRYDDISFAKE
;
A
#
# COMPACT_ATOMS: atom_id res chain seq x y z
N MET A 1 -7.37 58.46 105.09
CA MET A 1 -7.34 58.61 103.61
C MET A 1 -6.22 57.80 102.90
N ASN A 2 -5.61 56.76 103.51
CA ASN A 2 -4.49 56.02 102.90
C ASN A 2 -4.83 54.63 102.30
N SER A 3 -6.03 54.08 102.51
CA SER A 3 -6.40 52.74 102.00
C SER A 3 -6.81 52.72 100.51
N ARG A 4 -7.35 53.83 99.97
CA ARG A 4 -7.79 53.91 98.56
C ARG A 4 -6.63 53.99 97.54
N ARG A 5 -5.42 54.40 97.95
CA ARG A 5 -4.27 54.54 97.04
C ARG A 5 -3.60 53.20 96.70
N GLY A 6 -3.57 52.24 97.63
CA GLY A 6 -3.00 50.91 97.39
C GLY A 6 -3.84 50.05 96.43
N ILE A 7 -5.17 50.10 96.56
CA ILE A 7 -6.11 49.40 95.66
C ILE A 7 -5.99 49.93 94.23
N VAL A 8 -5.88 51.25 94.06
CA VAL A 8 -5.68 51.87 92.73
C VAL A 8 -4.34 51.44 92.11
N PHE A 9 -3.26 51.35 92.89
CA PHE A 9 -1.96 50.86 92.39
C PHE A 9 -2.02 49.41 91.90
N TYR A 10 -2.66 48.51 92.64
CA TYR A 10 -2.83 47.11 92.20
C TYR A 10 -3.74 46.97 90.98
N ILE A 11 -4.80 47.78 90.88
CA ILE A 11 -5.66 47.82 89.68
C ILE A 11 -4.86 48.31 88.47
N VAL A 12 -4.06 49.36 88.62
CA VAL A 12 -3.19 49.87 87.53
C VAL A 12 -2.15 48.82 87.12
N LEU A 13 -1.49 48.15 88.09
CA LEU A 13 -0.52 47.09 87.81
C LEU A 13 -1.16 45.89 87.09
N ALA A 14 -2.37 45.50 87.50
CA ALA A 14 -3.12 44.43 86.85
C ALA A 14 -3.52 44.81 85.41
N VAL A 15 -4.01 46.04 85.20
CA VAL A 15 -4.35 46.55 83.86
C VAL A 15 -3.11 46.61 82.95
N VAL A 16 -1.98 47.10 83.46
CA VAL A 16 -0.71 47.15 82.69
C VAL A 16 -0.19 45.75 82.37
N SER A 17 -0.29 44.80 83.30
CA SER A 17 0.13 43.41 83.08
C SER A 17 -0.75 42.72 82.03
N VAL A 18 -2.08 42.91 82.11
CA VAL A 18 -3.03 42.39 81.13
C VAL A 18 -2.80 43.03 79.76
N MET A 19 -2.56 44.35 79.69
CA MET A 19 -2.16 45.02 78.44
C MET A 19 -0.85 44.47 77.88
N GLY A 20 0.16 44.21 78.72
CA GLY A 20 1.42 43.60 78.30
C GLY A 20 1.25 42.22 77.69
N VAL A 21 0.39 41.38 78.28
CA VAL A 21 0.03 40.06 77.73
C VAL A 21 -0.70 40.21 76.39
N PHE A 22 -1.66 41.15 76.27
CA PHE A 22 -2.35 41.40 75.00
C PHE A 22 -1.43 41.93 73.90
N ILE A 23 -0.45 42.78 74.22
CA ILE A 23 0.54 43.28 73.26
C ILE A 23 1.42 42.13 72.76
N LEU A 24 1.93 41.29 73.66
CA LEU A 24 2.73 40.11 73.28
C LEU A 24 1.92 39.09 72.47
N PHE A 25 0.66 38.87 72.85
CA PHE A 25 -0.27 38.02 72.10
C PHE A 25 -0.55 38.60 70.71
N TYR A 26 -0.84 39.89 70.60
CA TYR A 26 -1.06 40.55 69.32
C TYR A 26 0.18 40.51 68.43
N HIS A 27 1.37 40.72 68.99
CA HIS A 27 2.62 40.66 68.23
C HIS A 27 2.92 39.24 67.74
N THR A 28 2.78 38.21 68.59
CA THR A 28 2.99 36.81 68.18
C THR A 28 1.93 36.37 67.16
N PHE A 29 0.66 36.74 67.36
CA PHE A 29 -0.41 36.44 66.43
C PHE A 29 -0.25 37.17 65.08
N SER A 30 0.17 38.44 65.10
CA SER A 30 0.45 39.22 63.89
C SER A 30 1.63 38.63 63.10
N GLN A 31 2.70 38.21 63.77
CA GLN A 31 3.81 37.50 63.12
C GLN A 31 3.37 36.16 62.52
N GLN A 32 2.55 35.38 63.23
CA GLN A 32 2.00 34.13 62.71
C GLN A 32 1.10 34.35 61.49
N LEU A 33 0.25 35.37 61.50
CA LEU A 33 -0.60 35.74 60.37
C LEU A 33 0.22 36.25 59.17
N ALA A 34 1.24 37.07 59.41
CA ALA A 34 2.15 37.55 58.37
C ALA A 34 2.91 36.38 57.71
N HIS A 35 3.42 35.44 58.51
CA HIS A 35 4.09 34.24 57.99
C HIS A 35 3.12 33.34 57.21
N SER A 36 1.92 33.09 57.75
CA SER A 36 0.90 32.27 57.11
C SER A 36 0.46 32.88 55.77
N SER A 37 0.12 34.17 55.75
CA SER A 37 -0.29 34.88 54.53
C SER A 37 0.83 34.91 53.49
N PHE A 38 2.07 35.17 53.89
CA PHE A 38 3.23 35.14 52.99
C PHE A 38 3.43 33.76 52.36
N TYR A 39 3.36 32.69 53.17
CA TYR A 39 3.45 31.32 52.68
C TYR A 39 2.30 30.98 51.71
N HIS A 40 1.06 31.33 52.05
CA HIS A 40 -0.11 31.09 51.19
C HIS A 40 0.01 31.82 49.84
N VAL A 41 0.47 33.08 49.83
CA VAL A 41 0.65 33.84 48.59
C VAL A 41 1.73 33.20 47.71
N ASN A 42 2.88 32.82 48.28
CA ASN A 42 3.95 32.20 47.50
C ASN A 42 3.59 30.79 47.03
N ARG A 43 2.82 30.04 47.83
CA ARG A 43 2.25 28.75 47.45
C ARG A 43 1.32 28.88 46.24
N GLU A 44 0.40 29.84 46.24
CA GLU A 44 -0.51 30.06 45.10
C GLU A 44 0.24 30.57 43.86
N LYS A 45 1.26 31.42 44.02
CA LYS A 45 2.16 31.80 42.92
C LYS A 45 2.84 30.57 42.31
N LEU A 46 3.46 29.73 43.14
CA LEU A 46 4.12 28.51 42.68
C LEU A 46 3.12 27.57 41.99
N ARG A 47 1.92 27.41 42.54
CA ARG A 47 0.84 26.64 41.90
C ARG A 47 0.56 27.12 40.48
N ASN A 48 0.38 28.43 40.29
CA ASN A 48 0.11 29.01 38.97
C ASN A 48 1.30 28.82 38.01
N TYR A 49 2.53 28.98 38.47
CA TYR A 49 3.71 28.71 37.63
C TYR A 49 3.78 27.23 37.21
N THR A 50 3.48 26.30 38.11
CA THR A 50 3.46 24.88 37.77
C THR A 50 2.38 24.52 36.76
N GLU A 51 1.23 25.20 36.77
CA GLU A 51 0.19 25.03 35.74
C GLU A 51 0.73 25.42 34.36
N ILE A 52 1.35 26.60 34.25
CA ILE A 52 1.90 27.12 32.99
C ILE A 52 3.00 26.19 32.46
N ILE A 53 3.86 25.66 33.34
CA ILE A 53 4.90 24.70 32.96
C ILE A 53 4.26 23.42 32.40
N LEU A 54 3.26 22.86 33.09
CA LEU A 54 2.59 21.64 32.65
C LEU A 54 1.83 21.82 31.34
N ASP A 55 1.15 22.95 31.14
CA ASP A 55 0.45 23.25 29.89
C ASP A 55 1.43 23.44 28.73
N SER A 56 2.56 24.12 28.98
CA SER A 56 3.65 24.23 28.01
C SER A 56 4.24 22.86 27.66
N ALA A 57 4.43 21.99 28.65
CA ALA A 57 4.95 20.65 28.46
C ALA A 57 3.97 19.79 27.64
N PHE A 58 2.68 19.83 28.01
CA PHE A 58 1.61 19.11 27.32
C PHE A 58 1.53 19.51 25.84
N ASN A 59 1.53 20.82 25.55
CA ASN A 59 1.53 21.31 24.16
C ASN A 59 2.75 20.83 23.39
N THR A 60 3.93 20.84 24.01
CA THR A 60 5.18 20.38 23.38
C THR A 60 5.14 18.89 23.09
N ILE A 61 4.64 18.07 24.02
CA ILE A 61 4.42 16.64 23.79
C ILE A 61 3.47 16.45 22.60
N GLN A 62 2.34 17.16 22.58
CA GLN A 62 1.36 17.07 21.50
C GLN A 62 1.97 17.39 20.13
N ILE A 63 2.84 18.41 20.05
CA ILE A 63 3.55 18.79 18.81
C ILE A 63 4.59 17.75 18.42
N ASN A 64 5.50 17.39 19.33
CA ASN A 64 6.63 16.51 19.04
C ASN A 64 6.17 15.08 18.68
N THR A 65 5.09 14.61 19.30
CA THR A 65 4.52 13.28 19.02
C THR A 65 3.70 13.19 17.74
N ARG A 66 3.54 14.31 17.00
CA ARG A 66 3.04 14.26 15.62
C ARG A 66 4.07 13.71 14.64
N ASP A 67 5.35 13.86 14.98
CA ASP A 67 6.46 13.30 14.21
C ASP A 67 6.77 11.88 14.72
N PRO A 68 6.56 10.84 13.88
CA PRO A 68 6.91 9.47 14.23
C PRO A 68 8.41 9.27 14.52
N ASN A 69 9.27 10.09 13.91
CA ASN A 69 10.73 9.97 13.98
C ASN A 69 11.34 10.73 15.16
N HIS A 70 10.57 11.58 15.85
CA HIS A 70 11.04 12.38 16.97
C HIS A 70 11.48 11.51 18.15
N ASP A 71 12.54 11.93 18.86
CA ASP A 71 13.13 11.18 19.98
C ASP A 71 12.10 10.86 21.08
N LEU A 72 11.28 11.86 21.47
CA LEU A 72 10.16 11.66 22.40
C LEU A 72 9.19 10.55 21.96
N THR A 73 8.81 10.49 20.68
CA THR A 73 7.94 9.44 20.14
C THR A 73 8.62 8.08 20.31
N LYS A 74 9.89 7.97 19.92
CA LYS A 74 10.69 6.74 20.06
C LYS A 74 10.81 6.29 21.52
N ARG A 75 11.00 7.21 22.46
CA ARG A 75 11.05 6.90 23.91
C ARG A 75 9.71 6.34 24.40
N ILE A 76 8.60 6.96 24.04
CA ILE A 76 7.26 6.49 24.40
C ILE A 76 7.03 5.08 23.83
N ILE A 77 7.31 4.85 22.55
CA ILE A 77 7.13 3.53 21.92
C ILE A 77 8.06 2.49 22.54
N THR A 78 9.28 2.85 22.89
CA THR A 78 10.21 1.95 23.59
C THR A 78 9.64 1.50 24.94
N GLN A 79 9.09 2.43 25.73
CA GLN A 79 8.41 2.08 26.99
C GLN A 79 7.10 1.31 26.76
N MET A 80 6.40 1.54 25.65
CA MET A 80 5.23 0.73 25.29
C MET A 80 5.61 -0.71 24.95
N ARG A 81 6.72 -0.93 24.23
CA ARG A 81 7.23 -2.26 23.83
C ARG A 81 7.79 -3.09 24.99
N SER A 82 8.24 -2.49 26.09
CA SER A 82 8.86 -3.24 27.20
C SER A 82 7.90 -4.30 27.80
N ALA A 83 8.39 -5.44 28.26
CA ALA A 83 7.51 -6.45 28.86
C ALA A 83 6.97 -6.00 30.24
N SER A 84 7.82 -5.35 31.04
CA SER A 84 7.47 -4.75 32.32
C SER A 84 7.16 -3.26 32.18
N LEU A 85 6.36 -2.71 33.09
CA LEU A 85 6.27 -1.26 33.29
C LEU A 85 7.65 -0.75 33.71
N ASN A 86 8.33 -0.09 32.79
CA ASN A 86 9.57 0.60 33.10
C ASN A 86 9.23 2.00 33.61
N ASN A 87 9.48 2.24 34.90
CA ASN A 87 9.20 3.52 35.56
C ASN A 87 10.26 4.59 35.28
N ASP A 88 11.24 4.31 34.41
CA ASP A 88 12.26 5.26 34.00
C ASP A 88 11.61 6.51 33.40
N ALA A 89 11.86 7.66 34.03
CA ALA A 89 11.37 8.93 33.53
C ALA A 89 12.31 9.46 32.45
N PHE A 90 11.75 10.08 31.41
CA PHE A 90 12.49 10.81 30.39
C PHE A 90 12.29 12.32 30.57
N PRO A 91 13.29 13.14 30.22
CA PRO A 91 13.18 14.59 30.34
C PRO A 91 12.11 15.14 29.40
N LEU A 92 11.42 16.18 29.87
CA LEU A 92 10.45 16.96 29.09
C LEU A 92 10.84 18.44 29.14
N THR A 93 10.34 19.21 28.18
CA THR A 93 10.66 20.64 28.04
C THR A 93 9.41 21.49 28.09
N ALA A 94 9.51 22.68 28.68
CA ALA A 94 8.43 23.68 28.75
C ALA A 94 8.83 25.00 28.05
N PRO A 95 8.97 25.00 26.71
CA PRO A 95 9.52 26.14 25.97
C PRO A 95 8.70 27.43 26.08
N LEU A 96 7.36 27.34 26.18
CA LEU A 96 6.51 28.53 26.35
C LEU A 96 6.70 29.16 27.72
N PHE A 97 6.91 28.35 28.77
CA PHE A 97 7.26 28.85 30.08
C PHE A 97 8.66 29.49 30.06
N GLU A 98 9.66 28.79 29.51
CA GLU A 98 11.04 29.28 29.44
C GLU A 98 11.17 30.62 28.72
N ALA A 99 10.42 30.81 27.63
CA ALA A 99 10.40 32.07 26.88
C ALA A 99 9.82 33.26 27.68
N ASN A 100 8.93 32.99 28.65
CA ASN A 100 8.20 34.02 29.39
C ASN A 100 8.62 34.11 30.88
N LYS A 101 9.56 33.27 31.34
CA LYS A 101 9.87 33.11 32.77
C LYS A 101 10.31 34.41 33.45
N THR A 102 11.10 35.25 32.76
CA THR A 102 11.63 36.51 33.32
C THR A 102 10.51 37.50 33.63
N ALA A 103 9.53 37.62 32.73
CA ALA A 103 8.35 38.46 32.92
C ALA A 103 7.41 37.89 34.00
N LEU A 104 7.27 36.56 34.06
CA LEU A 104 6.36 35.90 35.01
C LEU A 104 6.88 35.91 36.46
N LEU A 105 8.19 35.82 36.66
CA LEU A 105 8.79 35.63 37.99
C LEU A 105 9.12 36.93 38.73
N GLY A 106 9.21 38.07 38.03
CA GLY A 106 9.33 39.40 38.66
C GLY A 106 10.50 39.54 39.66
N GLY A 107 11.62 38.84 39.40
CA GLY A 107 12.82 38.85 40.26
C GLY A 107 12.98 37.64 41.20
N ALA A 108 12.00 36.74 41.29
CA ALA A 108 12.16 35.45 41.94
C ALA A 108 12.86 34.43 41.02
N THR A 109 13.52 33.43 41.58
CA THR A 109 14.09 32.29 40.86
C THR A 109 13.18 31.06 41.03
N LEU A 110 13.00 30.30 39.96
CA LEU A 110 12.22 29.06 39.97
C LEU A 110 13.09 27.93 39.43
N ASP A 111 13.45 27.00 40.31
CA ASP A 111 14.17 25.78 39.92
C ASP A 111 13.17 24.64 39.81
N TYR A 112 13.18 23.93 38.69
CA TYR A 112 12.27 22.80 38.50
C TYR A 112 12.88 21.64 37.71
N THR A 113 12.38 20.45 37.97
CA THR A 113 12.62 19.23 37.19
C THR A 113 11.30 18.79 36.56
N LEU A 114 11.31 18.55 35.25
CA LEU A 114 10.14 18.15 34.49
C LEU A 114 10.45 16.88 33.70
N THR A 115 9.74 15.81 34.01
CA THR A 115 9.93 14.49 33.40
C THR A 115 8.60 13.84 33.04
N GLY A 116 8.64 12.87 32.13
CA GLY A 116 7.51 12.08 31.70
C GLY A 116 7.80 10.59 31.75
N ARG A 117 6.77 9.76 31.96
CA ARG A 117 6.88 8.30 31.88
C ARG A 117 5.57 7.62 31.52
N ILE A 118 5.64 6.41 30.98
CA ILE A 118 4.47 5.52 30.86
C ILE A 118 4.20 4.88 32.21
N PHE A 119 3.12 5.33 32.87
CA PHE A 119 2.72 4.89 34.21
C PHE A 119 1.94 3.58 34.21
N ASP A 120 1.07 3.40 33.21
CA ASP A 120 0.26 2.19 33.02
C ASP A 120 0.11 1.93 31.52
N LYS A 121 -0.02 0.66 31.12
CA LYS A 121 -0.28 0.28 29.73
C LYS A 121 -1.07 -1.01 29.61
N ARG A 122 -1.87 -1.09 28.54
CA ARG A 122 -2.71 -2.22 28.17
C ARG A 122 -2.30 -2.70 26.79
N THR A 123 -1.72 -3.89 26.74
CA THR A 123 -1.23 -4.55 25.52
C THR A 123 -2.23 -5.56 24.95
N ILE A 124 -3.42 -5.64 25.54
CA ILE A 124 -4.50 -6.54 25.15
C ILE A 124 -5.78 -5.71 25.02
N SER A 125 -6.57 -5.99 23.98
CA SER A 125 -7.85 -5.36 23.75
C SER A 125 -8.91 -5.81 24.76
N PRO A 126 -10.04 -5.09 24.89
CA PRO A 126 -11.16 -5.54 25.73
C PRO A 126 -11.73 -6.90 25.32
N THR A 127 -11.48 -7.37 24.09
CA THR A 127 -11.92 -8.67 23.59
C THR A 127 -10.85 -9.76 23.74
N GLY A 128 -9.76 -9.52 24.48
CA GLY A 128 -8.70 -10.48 24.74
C GLY A 128 -7.64 -10.60 23.64
N GLN A 129 -7.69 -9.76 22.61
CA GLN A 129 -6.74 -9.81 21.49
C GLN A 129 -5.47 -9.03 21.82
N LYS A 130 -4.29 -9.64 21.64
CA LYS A 130 -3.00 -8.99 21.85
C LYS A 130 -2.73 -7.94 20.78
N TYR A 131 -2.32 -6.75 21.17
CA TYR A 131 -1.88 -5.69 20.27
C TYR A 131 -0.49 -5.98 19.69
N TYR A 132 -0.16 -5.33 18.56
CA TYR A 132 1.21 -5.32 18.06
C TYR A 132 2.19 -4.70 19.07
N GLY A 133 3.47 -5.05 19.00
CA GLY A 133 4.48 -4.53 19.91
C GLY A 133 4.58 -3.00 19.84
N GLY A 134 4.26 -2.31 20.94
CA GLY A 134 4.25 -0.84 20.99
C GLY A 134 2.90 -0.20 20.65
N GLU A 135 1.91 -0.97 20.23
CA GLU A 135 0.51 -0.54 20.14
C GLU A 135 -0.23 -0.76 21.46
N GLY A 136 -1.29 0.03 21.66
CA GLY A 136 -2.18 -0.13 22.80
C GLY A 136 -2.62 1.18 23.44
N LEU A 137 -3.23 1.02 24.61
CA LEU A 137 -3.68 2.12 25.46
C LEU A 137 -2.70 2.27 26.61
N ALA A 138 -2.37 3.49 26.99
CA ALA A 138 -1.49 3.74 28.13
C ALA A 138 -1.84 5.05 28.84
N THR A 139 -1.22 5.24 30.00
CA THR A 139 -1.30 6.46 30.80
C THR A 139 0.08 7.10 30.81
N LEU A 140 0.20 8.30 30.25
CA LEU A 140 1.39 9.13 30.35
C LEU A 140 1.30 9.98 31.62
N GLU A 141 2.29 9.88 32.50
CA GLU A 141 2.41 10.72 33.69
C GLU A 141 3.50 11.78 33.45
N ILE A 142 3.13 13.05 33.63
CA ILE A 142 4.04 14.18 33.67
C ILE A 142 4.32 14.51 35.14
N ILE A 143 5.59 14.54 35.53
CA ILE A 143 6.05 14.79 36.89
C ILE A 143 6.80 16.12 36.89
N LEU A 144 6.37 17.04 37.74
CA LEU A 144 6.97 18.34 37.93
C LEU A 144 7.33 18.54 39.41
N GLU A 145 8.61 18.75 39.68
CA GLU A 145 9.10 19.15 40.99
C GLU A 145 9.67 20.56 40.87
N ALA A 146 9.11 21.52 41.60
CA ALA A 146 9.46 22.94 41.47
C ALA A 146 9.69 23.59 42.85
N SER A 147 10.66 24.50 42.90
CA SER A 147 10.98 25.30 44.09
C SER A 147 11.08 26.78 43.74
N LEU A 148 10.33 27.61 44.46
CA LEU A 148 10.38 29.07 44.32
C LEU A 148 11.39 29.63 45.32
N GLN A 149 12.32 30.45 44.86
CA GLN A 149 13.44 30.97 45.64
C GLN A 149 13.61 32.48 45.44
N VAL A 150 14.15 33.14 46.47
CA VAL A 150 14.66 34.53 46.38
C VAL A 150 16.04 34.54 47.04
N GLY A 151 17.08 34.76 46.24
CA GLY A 151 18.46 34.56 46.68
C GLY A 151 18.69 33.09 47.07
N SER A 152 19.19 32.83 48.28
CA SER A 152 19.39 31.47 48.81
C SER A 152 18.22 30.93 49.61
N LYS A 153 17.12 31.68 49.76
CA LYS A 153 15.98 31.29 50.58
C LYS A 153 14.89 30.67 49.71
N ILE A 154 14.50 29.44 50.06
CA ILE A 154 13.36 28.75 49.47
C ILE A 154 12.08 29.31 50.10
N LEU A 155 11.14 29.70 49.25
CA LEU A 155 9.86 30.29 49.64
C LEU A 155 8.73 29.27 49.64
N ALA A 156 8.77 28.31 48.70
CA ALA A 156 7.81 27.23 48.58
C ALA A 156 8.38 26.10 47.72
N ARG A 157 7.95 24.87 47.99
CA ARG A 157 8.20 23.69 47.15
C ARG A 157 6.88 23.04 46.75
N CYS A 158 6.80 22.61 45.50
CA CYS A 158 5.63 21.96 44.93
C CYS A 158 6.07 20.74 44.12
N ALA A 159 5.44 19.59 44.37
CA ALA A 159 5.53 18.43 43.49
C ALA A 159 4.13 18.16 42.93
N ARG A 160 4.04 18.08 41.61
CA ARG A 160 2.80 17.89 40.87
C ARG A 160 2.94 16.75 39.89
N ARG A 161 1.90 15.92 39.82
CA ARG A 161 1.83 14.77 38.90
C ARG A 161 0.52 14.87 38.12
N ARG A 162 0.61 14.83 36.80
CA ARG A 162 -0.55 14.91 35.92
C ARG A 162 -0.55 13.74 34.95
N GLN A 163 -1.68 13.04 34.87
CA GLN A 163 -1.83 11.84 34.06
C GLN A 163 -2.78 12.08 32.89
N PHE A 164 -2.40 11.57 31.72
CA PHE A 164 -3.15 11.64 30.47
C PHE A 164 -3.27 10.27 29.83
N ASP A 165 -4.44 9.96 29.29
CA ASP A 165 -4.61 8.77 28.48
C ASP A 165 -3.96 8.97 27.10
N ILE A 166 -3.17 7.98 26.68
CA ILE A 166 -2.57 7.93 25.34
C ILE A 166 -2.98 6.66 24.61
N LYS A 167 -3.05 6.77 23.29
CA LYS A 167 -3.27 5.68 22.35
C LYS A 167 -2.10 5.63 21.39
N THR A 168 -1.56 4.45 21.19
CA THR A 168 -0.46 4.21 20.27
C THR A 168 -0.93 3.24 19.20
N VAL A 169 -0.78 3.63 17.94
CA VAL A 169 -1.17 2.84 16.78
C VAL A 169 -0.01 2.76 15.81
N CYS A 170 0.30 1.56 15.36
CA CYS A 170 1.29 1.28 14.34
C CYS A 170 0.63 1.54 12.99
N LEU A 171 1.18 2.47 12.22
CA LEU A 171 0.75 2.79 10.86
C LEU A 171 1.59 2.04 9.82
N VAL A 172 2.84 1.72 10.15
CA VAL A 172 3.71 0.83 9.38
C VAL A 172 4.42 -0.09 10.37
N SER A 173 4.35 -1.39 10.13
CA SER A 173 4.86 -2.43 11.03
C SER A 173 5.91 -3.30 10.36
N ASN A 174 6.81 -3.89 11.15
CA ASN A 174 7.78 -4.86 10.66
C ASN A 174 7.07 -6.12 10.17
N TYR A 175 7.12 -6.37 8.85
CA TYR A 175 6.36 -7.46 8.23
C TYR A 175 6.83 -8.84 8.70
N THR A 176 8.10 -8.98 9.08
CA THR A 176 8.66 -10.27 9.57
C THR A 176 8.10 -10.66 10.95
N LYS A 177 7.66 -9.67 11.75
CA LYS A 177 7.13 -9.91 13.11
C LYS A 177 5.62 -10.13 13.16
N ARG A 178 4.91 -9.89 12.05
CA ARG A 178 3.45 -10.00 12.00
C ARG A 178 2.94 -11.42 12.15
N GLU A 179 3.77 -12.42 11.88
CA GLU A 179 3.39 -13.82 12.07
C GLU A 179 2.98 -14.14 13.51
N SER A 180 3.47 -13.38 14.49
CA SER A 180 3.23 -13.62 15.92
C SER A 180 2.45 -12.49 16.61
N SER A 181 2.11 -11.41 15.89
CA SER A 181 1.44 -10.23 16.46
C SER A 181 0.77 -9.39 15.38
N TYR A 182 -0.38 -8.80 15.68
CA TYR A 182 -1.24 -8.21 14.65
C TYR A 182 -1.12 -6.71 14.56
N ALA A 183 -0.47 -6.27 13.48
CA ALA A 183 -0.56 -4.91 13.00
C ALA A 183 -1.52 -4.86 11.82
N MET A 184 -2.53 -4.00 11.89
CA MET A 184 -3.63 -3.92 10.92
C MET A 184 -3.26 -3.18 9.63
N THR A 185 -1.96 -3.05 9.37
CA THR A 185 -1.36 -2.17 8.35
C THR A 185 -0.74 -2.93 7.20
N PHE A 186 -0.80 -4.25 7.23
CA PHE A 186 -0.19 -5.11 6.23
C PHE A 186 -0.63 -4.87 4.77
N PRO A 187 -1.84 -4.35 4.44
CA PRO A 187 -2.15 -3.99 3.06
C PRO A 187 -1.26 -2.87 2.51
N LEU A 188 -0.56 -2.12 3.37
CA LEU A 188 0.36 -1.07 2.96
C LEU A 188 1.69 -1.60 2.43
N ASP A 189 2.00 -2.88 2.65
CA ASP A 189 3.20 -3.51 2.08
C ASP A 189 3.12 -3.67 0.55
N PHE A 190 1.95 -3.41 -0.03
CA PHE A 190 1.68 -3.63 -1.43
C PHE A 190 1.74 -2.32 -2.21
N ALA A 191 2.44 -2.32 -3.32
CA ALA A 191 2.24 -1.31 -4.36
C ALA A 191 0.84 -1.47 -4.96
N LEU A 192 0.45 -2.72 -5.22
CA LEU A 192 -0.86 -3.08 -5.76
C LEU A 192 -1.37 -4.40 -5.16
N LEU A 193 -2.45 -4.33 -4.40
CA LEU A 193 -3.19 -5.49 -3.88
C LEU A 193 -4.60 -5.52 -4.50
N VAL A 194 -4.91 -6.59 -5.24
CA VAL A 194 -6.24 -6.82 -5.80
C VAL A 194 -6.85 -8.05 -5.13
N ARG A 195 -7.68 -7.86 -4.09
CA ARG A 195 -8.18 -8.94 -3.23
C ARG A 195 -8.93 -10.04 -3.99
N ASN A 196 -9.72 -9.66 -4.99
CA ASN A 196 -10.47 -10.59 -5.85
C ASN A 196 -9.90 -10.64 -7.27
N GLY A 197 -8.58 -10.50 -7.43
CA GLY A 197 -7.91 -10.49 -8.74
C GLY A 197 -8.25 -11.73 -9.56
N LEU A 198 -8.06 -12.95 -9.04
CA LEU A 198 -8.39 -14.16 -9.80
C LEU A 198 -9.87 -14.24 -10.23
N ARG A 199 -10.79 -13.79 -9.37
CA ARG A 199 -12.23 -13.76 -9.69
C ARG A 199 -12.52 -12.75 -10.80
N GLU A 200 -11.96 -11.54 -10.70
CA GLU A 200 -12.12 -10.50 -11.73
C GLU A 200 -11.55 -10.97 -13.07
N PHE A 201 -10.39 -11.63 -13.06
CA PHE A 201 -9.79 -12.25 -14.23
C PHE A 201 -10.70 -13.29 -14.89
N LYS A 202 -11.22 -14.24 -14.12
CA LYS A 202 -12.08 -15.32 -14.64
C LYS A 202 -13.47 -14.86 -15.06
N GLU A 203 -14.15 -14.09 -14.22
CA GLU A 203 -15.56 -13.74 -14.44
C GLU A 203 -15.69 -12.47 -15.28
N GLY A 204 -14.84 -11.47 -15.00
CA GLY A 204 -14.85 -10.18 -15.69
C GLY A 204 -14.21 -10.25 -17.07
N TYR A 205 -13.01 -10.83 -17.16
CA TYR A 205 -12.23 -10.90 -18.41
C TYR A 205 -12.27 -12.29 -19.08
N ARG A 206 -13.09 -13.23 -18.55
CA ARG A 206 -13.24 -14.59 -19.11
C ARG A 206 -11.91 -15.33 -19.29
N GLY A 207 -10.96 -15.08 -18.39
CA GLY A 207 -9.64 -15.72 -18.42
C GLY A 207 -8.69 -15.21 -19.51
N GLN A 208 -9.00 -14.11 -20.20
CA GLN A 208 -8.14 -13.57 -21.26
C GLN A 208 -6.90 -12.87 -20.68
N SER A 209 -7.04 -11.63 -20.25
CA SER A 209 -5.97 -10.86 -19.61
C SER A 209 -6.59 -9.65 -18.89
N PHE A 210 -5.90 -9.12 -17.88
CA PHE A 210 -6.24 -7.83 -17.27
C PHE A 210 -6.02 -6.61 -18.19
N ASN A 211 -5.84 -6.86 -19.49
CA ASN A 211 -5.37 -5.91 -20.47
C ASN A 211 -6.52 -5.38 -21.35
N ASP A 212 -7.27 -4.41 -20.84
CA ASP A 212 -8.48 -3.87 -21.48
C ASP A 212 -8.32 -2.44 -21.99
N SER A 213 -7.23 -2.15 -22.72
CA SER A 213 -6.93 -0.85 -23.34
C SER A 213 -6.58 0.32 -22.42
N GLN A 214 -6.98 0.22 -21.16
CA GLN A 214 -6.74 1.19 -20.11
C GLN A 214 -5.53 0.76 -19.30
N LYS A 215 -4.53 1.63 -19.17
CA LYS A 215 -3.25 1.30 -18.53
C LYS A 215 -3.19 1.75 -17.08
N LEU A 216 -2.84 0.84 -16.19
CA LEU A 216 -2.29 1.10 -14.86
C LEU A 216 -0.80 0.74 -14.89
N ILE A 217 0.05 1.71 -14.58
CA ILE A 217 1.50 1.55 -14.53
C ILE A 217 1.93 1.46 -13.07
N VAL A 218 2.57 0.35 -12.70
CA VAL A 218 3.33 0.24 -11.45
C VAL A 218 4.77 0.66 -11.77
N GLN A 219 5.22 1.76 -11.17
CA GLN A 219 6.55 2.33 -11.46
C GLN A 219 7.69 1.43 -11.00
N ASP A 220 8.86 1.64 -11.62
CA ASP A 220 10.11 0.95 -11.29
C ASP A 220 10.47 1.11 -9.81
N GLN A 221 10.81 -0.02 -9.19
CA GLN A 221 11.21 -0.13 -7.79
C GLN A 221 12.68 -0.54 -7.64
N ALA A 222 13.48 -0.54 -8.72
CA ALA A 222 14.88 -0.95 -8.70
C ALA A 222 15.73 -0.16 -7.69
N ALA A 223 15.44 1.14 -7.53
CA ALA A 223 16.09 2.02 -6.56
C ALA A 223 15.72 1.72 -5.09
N ILE A 224 14.66 0.95 -4.85
CA ILE A 224 14.21 0.54 -3.51
C ILE A 224 14.92 -0.77 -3.13
N PRO A 225 15.46 -0.90 -1.90
CA PRO A 225 16.03 -2.16 -1.41
C PRO A 225 15.02 -3.32 -1.52
N ALA A 226 15.46 -4.50 -1.91
CA ALA A 226 14.57 -5.64 -2.22
C ALA A 226 13.56 -5.97 -1.10
N GLY A 227 13.98 -5.93 0.17
CA GLY A 227 13.09 -6.18 1.33
C GLY A 227 12.03 -5.10 1.59
N GLN A 228 12.17 -3.92 0.97
CA GLN A 228 11.28 -2.76 1.15
C GLN A 228 10.43 -2.45 -0.09
N ARG A 229 10.57 -3.22 -1.18
CA ARG A 229 9.76 -3.02 -2.40
C ARG A 229 8.29 -3.31 -2.12
N GLY A 230 7.38 -2.53 -2.69
CA GLY A 230 5.95 -2.75 -2.56
C GLY A 230 5.50 -3.95 -3.36
N MET A 231 4.87 -4.92 -2.69
CA MET A 231 4.42 -6.16 -3.31
C MET A 231 3.29 -5.92 -4.34
N VAL A 232 3.19 -6.78 -5.33
CA VAL A 232 2.06 -6.84 -6.27
C VAL A 232 1.44 -8.23 -6.19
N TYR A 233 0.14 -8.29 -5.91
CA TYR A 233 -0.56 -9.55 -5.74
C TYR A 233 -2.01 -9.49 -6.26
N PHE A 234 -2.38 -10.51 -7.03
CA PHE A 234 -3.73 -10.75 -7.52
C PHE A 234 -4.32 -11.92 -6.73
N GLY A 235 -5.32 -11.63 -5.90
CA GLY A 235 -5.86 -12.53 -4.89
C GLY A 235 -6.17 -13.94 -5.41
N ARG A 236 -5.75 -14.93 -4.61
CA ARG A 236 -5.82 -16.38 -4.87
C ARG A 236 -5.00 -16.88 -6.06
N ALA A 237 -4.07 -16.10 -6.60
CA ALA A 237 -3.09 -16.64 -7.53
C ALA A 237 -2.11 -17.57 -6.78
N ASP A 238 -2.23 -18.90 -6.99
CA ASP A 238 -1.60 -19.96 -6.17
C ASP A 238 -0.84 -20.99 -7.03
N ARG A 239 0.21 -21.59 -6.46
CA ARG A 239 1.22 -22.46 -7.08
C ARG A 239 0.77 -23.88 -7.41
N ASN A 240 -0.40 -24.32 -6.99
CA ASN A 240 -0.83 -25.72 -7.15
C ASN A 240 -2.03 -25.91 -8.07
N ASN A 241 -2.44 -24.86 -8.80
CA ASN A 241 -3.63 -24.93 -9.62
C ASN A 241 -3.49 -24.05 -10.88
N GLU A 242 -3.53 -24.65 -12.06
CA GLU A 242 -3.54 -23.93 -13.34
C GLU A 242 -4.72 -22.96 -13.43
N ASP A 243 -5.88 -23.33 -12.88
CA ASP A 243 -7.04 -22.45 -12.78
C ASP A 243 -6.78 -21.24 -11.87
N SER A 244 -5.67 -21.18 -11.15
CA SER A 244 -5.31 -20.06 -10.27
C SER A 244 -4.21 -19.17 -10.86
N ARG A 245 -3.89 -19.31 -12.16
CA ARG A 245 -2.95 -18.42 -12.86
C ARG A 245 -3.64 -17.14 -13.33
N VAL A 246 -2.88 -16.03 -13.32
CA VAL A 246 -3.33 -14.72 -13.82
C VAL A 246 -2.34 -14.22 -14.87
N TYR A 247 -2.84 -13.89 -16.07
CA TYR A 247 -2.00 -13.40 -17.17
C TYR A 247 -1.94 -11.88 -17.25
N LEU A 248 -0.72 -11.33 -17.29
CA LEU A 248 -0.42 -9.96 -17.66
C LEU A 248 0.35 -9.96 -19.00
N ASN A 249 -0.21 -9.36 -20.05
CA ASN A 249 0.48 -9.34 -21.35
C ASN A 249 1.36 -8.10 -21.47
N VAL A 250 2.56 -8.29 -22.03
CA VAL A 250 3.41 -7.22 -22.52
C VAL A 250 2.95 -6.73 -23.90
N SER A 251 3.18 -5.46 -24.20
CA SER A 251 2.98 -4.91 -25.55
C SER A 251 4.25 -4.98 -26.39
N ASP A 252 4.12 -4.93 -27.71
CA ASP A 252 5.21 -4.69 -28.67
C ASP A 252 6.11 -3.50 -28.32
N ALA A 253 5.55 -2.38 -27.85
CA ALA A 253 6.32 -1.23 -27.37
C ALA A 253 7.15 -1.54 -26.11
N ASP A 254 6.65 -2.43 -25.25
CA ASP A 254 7.35 -2.87 -24.04
C ASP A 254 8.33 -4.03 -24.34
N ALA A 255 8.03 -4.87 -25.33
CA ALA A 255 8.83 -6.04 -25.68
C ALA A 255 10.23 -5.66 -26.20
N GLN A 256 10.35 -4.53 -26.91
CA GLN A 256 11.64 -4.00 -27.36
C GLN A 256 12.53 -3.52 -26.21
N SER A 257 11.93 -3.12 -25.07
CA SER A 257 12.66 -2.59 -23.92
C SER A 257 12.87 -3.61 -22.79
N VAL A 258 12.09 -4.71 -22.74
CA VAL A 258 12.11 -5.62 -21.56
C VAL A 258 12.36 -7.11 -21.87
N SER A 259 12.55 -7.52 -23.14
CA SER A 259 12.89 -8.92 -23.54
C SER A 259 12.17 -10.04 -22.75
N MET A 260 10.91 -9.81 -22.39
CA MET A 260 10.11 -10.79 -21.63
C MET A 260 9.67 -11.99 -22.48
N LEU A 261 9.87 -11.93 -23.81
CA LEU A 261 9.53 -13.04 -24.70
C LEU A 261 10.54 -14.19 -24.54
N PRO A 262 10.08 -15.45 -24.58
CA PRO A 262 10.99 -16.58 -24.53
C PRO A 262 11.89 -16.67 -25.76
N SER A 263 13.10 -17.18 -25.57
CA SER A 263 14.03 -17.47 -26.66
C SER A 263 13.61 -18.75 -27.39
N LEU A 264 13.55 -18.67 -28.72
CA LEU A 264 13.38 -19.82 -29.60
C LEU A 264 14.68 -20.63 -29.69
N SER A 265 14.58 -21.95 -29.55
CA SER A 265 15.69 -22.88 -29.81
C SER A 265 15.99 -23.03 -31.31
N THR A 266 15.01 -22.76 -32.17
CA THR A 266 15.12 -22.83 -33.64
C THR A 266 14.18 -21.81 -34.26
N GLN A 267 14.68 -21.04 -35.24
CA GLN A 267 13.88 -20.04 -35.98
C GLN A 267 13.39 -20.56 -37.33
N LYS A 268 14.06 -21.57 -37.89
CA LYS A 268 13.74 -22.18 -39.17
C LYS A 268 14.00 -23.68 -39.12
N PHE A 269 13.03 -24.50 -39.51
CA PHE A 269 13.14 -25.95 -39.60
C PHE A 269 12.81 -26.42 -41.00
N GLU A 270 13.72 -27.17 -41.61
CA GLU A 270 13.60 -27.69 -42.98
C GLU A 270 12.96 -29.08 -42.97
N ILE A 271 12.04 -29.32 -43.90
CA ILE A 271 11.50 -30.64 -44.20
C ILE A 271 11.89 -31.08 -45.61
N SER A 272 12.13 -32.38 -45.76
CA SER A 272 12.45 -32.99 -47.05
C SER A 272 11.29 -32.85 -48.04
N GLN A 273 11.58 -32.86 -49.34
CA GLN A 273 10.58 -32.89 -50.40
C GLN A 273 9.47 -33.93 -50.20
N ASP A 274 9.79 -35.16 -49.78
CA ASP A 274 8.79 -36.21 -49.53
C ASP A 274 7.77 -35.80 -48.46
N GLU A 275 8.21 -35.02 -47.47
CA GLU A 275 7.32 -34.50 -46.43
C GLU A 275 6.53 -33.28 -46.91
N VAL A 276 7.11 -32.44 -47.77
CA VAL A 276 6.38 -31.35 -48.44
C VAL A 276 5.21 -31.90 -49.25
N LEU A 277 5.45 -32.93 -50.05
CA LEU A 277 4.41 -33.55 -50.88
C LEU A 277 3.34 -34.27 -50.06
N LYS A 278 3.69 -34.79 -48.87
CA LYS A 278 2.70 -35.31 -47.91
C LYS A 278 1.89 -34.21 -47.25
N LEU A 279 2.49 -33.04 -46.97
CA LEU A 279 1.82 -31.91 -46.33
C LEU A 279 0.86 -31.19 -47.30
N ILE A 280 1.30 -31.00 -48.54
CA ILE A 280 0.58 -30.28 -49.60
C ILE A 280 0.50 -31.16 -50.86
N PRO A 281 -0.30 -32.25 -50.84
CA PRO A 281 -0.46 -33.14 -51.98
C PRO A 281 -1.03 -32.41 -53.21
N GLU A 282 -1.65 -31.24 -53.04
CA GLU A 282 -2.18 -30.43 -54.13
C GLU A 282 -1.09 -29.87 -55.05
N VAL A 283 0.17 -29.82 -54.58
CA VAL A 283 1.36 -29.48 -55.40
C VAL A 283 1.64 -30.57 -56.43
N ASP A 284 1.39 -31.83 -56.05
CA ASP A 284 1.44 -32.99 -56.95
C ASP A 284 0.05 -33.23 -57.56
N LYS A 285 -0.26 -32.53 -58.66
CA LYS A 285 -1.52 -32.70 -59.39
C LYS A 285 -1.63 -34.12 -59.97
N ASN A 286 -2.17 -35.04 -59.16
CA ASN A 286 -2.53 -36.41 -59.51
C ASN A 286 -1.36 -37.36 -59.87
N GLY A 287 -0.13 -37.12 -59.40
CA GLY A 287 1.01 -38.01 -59.65
C GLY A 287 1.57 -37.94 -61.07
N ALA A 288 1.12 -36.96 -61.86
CA ALA A 288 1.55 -36.76 -63.25
C ALA A 288 2.85 -35.94 -63.37
N VAL A 289 3.33 -35.37 -62.26
CA VAL A 289 4.44 -34.41 -62.27
C VAL A 289 5.38 -34.71 -61.10
N GLN A 290 6.61 -35.08 -61.40
CA GLN A 290 7.67 -35.26 -60.41
C GLN A 290 8.41 -33.94 -60.22
N TYR A 291 8.56 -33.53 -58.96
CA TYR A 291 9.43 -32.43 -58.59
C TYR A 291 10.80 -32.96 -58.13
N ARG A 292 11.84 -32.15 -58.29
CA ARG A 292 13.16 -32.37 -57.66
C ARG A 292 13.67 -31.06 -57.09
N GLY A 293 14.15 -31.10 -55.85
CA GLY A 293 14.80 -29.96 -55.20
C GLY A 293 13.85 -29.03 -54.45
N LEU A 294 12.58 -29.39 -54.26
CA LEU A 294 11.67 -28.61 -53.39
C LEU A 294 12.12 -28.70 -51.93
N LYS A 295 12.11 -27.56 -51.24
CA LYS A 295 12.37 -27.49 -49.80
C LYS A 295 11.23 -26.80 -49.09
N GLY A 296 10.76 -27.43 -48.02
CA GLY A 296 9.74 -26.83 -47.15
C GLY A 296 10.38 -26.30 -45.88
N PHE A 297 9.94 -25.12 -45.43
CA PHE A 297 10.45 -24.50 -44.23
C PHE A 297 9.33 -24.10 -43.29
N PHE A 298 9.45 -24.48 -42.04
CA PHE A 298 8.69 -23.91 -40.94
C PHE A 298 9.51 -22.78 -40.32
N ASN A 299 8.95 -21.57 -40.36
CA ASN A 299 9.52 -20.41 -39.70
C ASN A 299 8.80 -20.16 -38.39
N PHE A 300 9.58 -20.03 -37.31
CA PHE A 300 9.08 -19.81 -35.95
C PHE A 300 9.36 -18.38 -35.53
N SER A 301 8.37 -17.72 -34.95
CA SER A 301 8.53 -16.41 -34.33
C SER A 301 7.66 -16.28 -33.09
N VAL A 302 8.09 -15.41 -32.18
CA VAL A 302 7.37 -15.13 -30.94
C VAL A 302 6.98 -13.67 -30.93
N HIS A 303 5.69 -13.40 -30.72
CA HIS A 303 5.14 -12.06 -30.74
C HIS A 303 4.38 -11.78 -29.43
N PRO A 304 4.46 -10.57 -28.86
CA PRO A 304 3.63 -10.18 -27.73
C PRO A 304 2.15 -10.31 -28.06
N VAL A 305 1.29 -10.72 -27.13
CA VAL A 305 -0.15 -10.78 -27.41
C VAL A 305 -0.73 -9.39 -27.65
N ALA A 306 -0.25 -8.36 -26.97
CA ALA A 306 -0.71 -6.98 -27.14
C ALA A 306 0.06 -6.24 -28.24
N VAL A 307 -0.67 -5.65 -29.20
CA VAL A 307 -0.11 -4.81 -30.27
C VAL A 307 -0.51 -3.37 -29.99
N THR A 308 0.46 -2.46 -29.92
CA THR A 308 0.26 -1.03 -29.61
C THR A 308 0.91 -0.11 -30.64
N GLY A 309 1.74 -0.64 -31.55
CA GLY A 309 2.48 0.10 -32.56
C GLY A 309 2.16 -0.31 -34.00
N ALA A 310 3.20 -0.73 -34.74
CA ALA A 310 3.11 -1.05 -36.16
C ALA A 310 2.13 -2.21 -36.44
N PRO A 311 1.42 -2.19 -37.59
CA PRO A 311 0.55 -3.29 -37.95
C PRO A 311 1.36 -4.60 -38.02
N ALA A 312 0.77 -5.65 -37.45
CA ALA A 312 1.29 -7.00 -37.56
C ALA A 312 1.44 -7.40 -39.04
N ASN A 313 2.38 -8.31 -39.33
CA ASN A 313 2.48 -8.84 -40.69
C ASN A 313 1.26 -9.73 -41.01
N ALA A 314 1.01 -10.00 -42.29
CA ALA A 314 -0.19 -10.73 -42.72
C ALA A 314 -0.33 -12.13 -42.06
N ASN A 315 0.79 -12.81 -41.79
CA ASN A 315 0.79 -14.11 -41.12
C ASN A 315 0.39 -13.98 -39.65
N GLU A 316 0.96 -13.01 -38.96
CA GLU A 316 0.65 -12.70 -37.56
C GLU A 316 -0.82 -12.26 -37.41
N ASP A 317 -1.31 -11.39 -38.30
CA ASP A 317 -2.71 -10.98 -38.32
C ASP A 317 -3.65 -12.16 -38.54
N THR A 318 -3.32 -13.05 -39.47
CA THR A 318 -4.09 -14.28 -39.73
C THR A 318 -4.11 -15.18 -38.50
N ALA A 319 -2.95 -15.41 -37.87
CA ALA A 319 -2.84 -16.22 -36.67
C ALA A 319 -3.68 -15.65 -35.53
N ARG A 320 -3.60 -14.34 -35.29
CA ARG A 320 -4.40 -13.66 -34.27
C ARG A 320 -5.88 -13.79 -34.54
N GLN A 321 -6.34 -13.60 -35.78
CA GLN A 321 -7.76 -13.71 -36.12
C GLN A 321 -8.30 -15.12 -35.89
N VAL A 322 -7.55 -16.15 -36.29
CA VAL A 322 -7.97 -17.56 -36.19
C VAL A 322 -7.91 -18.07 -34.75
N LEU A 323 -6.83 -17.80 -34.02
CA LEU A 323 -6.64 -18.27 -32.63
C LEU A 323 -7.53 -17.52 -31.64
N SER A 324 -7.99 -16.32 -31.98
CA SER A 324 -8.83 -15.49 -31.11
C SER A 324 -10.34 -15.75 -31.24
N VAL A 325 -10.75 -16.77 -32.00
CA VAL A 325 -12.17 -17.12 -32.16
C VAL A 325 -12.72 -17.66 -30.83
N VAL A 326 -13.50 -16.83 -30.15
CA VAL A 326 -14.30 -17.19 -28.97
C VAL A 326 -15.69 -17.64 -29.45
N PRO A 327 -16.31 -18.66 -28.81
CA PRO A 327 -17.70 -19.03 -29.10
C PRO A 327 -18.62 -17.79 -29.05
N GLY A 328 -19.22 -17.44 -30.20
CA GLY A 328 -20.20 -16.35 -30.32
C GLY A 328 -19.65 -14.94 -30.61
N ASN A 329 -18.34 -14.70 -30.77
CA ASN A 329 -17.83 -13.38 -31.15
C ASN A 329 -16.62 -13.47 -32.11
N ARG A 330 -16.73 -12.90 -33.32
CA ARG A 330 -15.78 -13.10 -34.44
C ARG A 330 -14.61 -12.09 -34.50
N LYS A 331 -14.49 -11.15 -33.57
CA LYS A 331 -13.37 -10.21 -33.52
C LYS A 331 -12.92 -10.02 -32.09
N LEU A 332 -11.73 -10.51 -31.80
CA LEU A 332 -10.98 -10.05 -30.64
C LEU A 332 -10.24 -8.78 -31.07
N ILE A 333 -10.59 -7.67 -30.43
CA ILE A 333 -9.91 -6.39 -30.58
C ILE A 333 -8.47 -6.59 -30.06
N PRO A 334 -7.42 -6.07 -30.72
CA PRO A 334 -6.06 -6.12 -30.18
C PRO A 334 -6.10 -5.68 -28.72
N MET A 335 -5.80 -6.61 -27.80
CA MET A 335 -5.89 -6.38 -26.36
C MET A 335 -4.71 -5.52 -25.93
N PRO A 336 -4.87 -4.22 -25.66
CA PRO A 336 -3.73 -3.37 -25.33
C PRO A 336 -3.35 -3.62 -23.87
N ALA A 337 -2.06 -3.50 -23.54
CA ALA A 337 -1.56 -3.72 -22.18
C ALA A 337 -2.41 -2.95 -21.14
N GLY A 338 -2.82 -3.61 -20.06
CA GLY A 338 -3.67 -3.03 -19.01
C GLY A 338 -2.93 -2.82 -17.71
N ILE A 339 -2.15 -3.80 -17.23
CA ILE A 339 -1.20 -3.57 -16.13
C ILE A 339 0.21 -3.66 -16.69
N LYS A 340 0.97 -2.57 -16.55
CA LYS A 340 2.39 -2.50 -16.91
C LYS A 340 3.23 -2.41 -15.64
N LEU A 341 4.25 -3.25 -15.54
CA LEU A 341 5.30 -3.17 -14.53
C LEU A 341 6.52 -2.51 -15.16
N GLU A 342 7.01 -1.42 -14.60
CA GLU A 342 8.26 -0.77 -15.04
C GLU A 342 9.46 -1.31 -14.24
N GLY A 343 10.65 -1.17 -14.83
CA GLY A 343 11.93 -1.61 -14.25
C GLY A 343 12.56 -2.80 -14.97
N GLY A 344 13.40 -3.55 -14.24
CA GLY A 344 14.08 -4.73 -14.76
C GLY A 344 13.11 -5.86 -15.16
N GLY A 345 13.48 -6.63 -16.18
CA GLY A 345 12.74 -7.82 -16.60
C GLY A 345 13.23 -9.12 -15.96
N ASP A 346 14.35 -9.10 -15.23
CA ASP A 346 14.97 -10.31 -14.72
C ASP A 346 14.17 -10.92 -13.56
N LYS A 347 14.27 -12.25 -13.44
CA LYS A 347 13.51 -13.00 -12.45
C LYS A 347 13.80 -12.55 -11.01
N ALA A 348 15.05 -12.23 -10.67
CA ALA A 348 15.42 -11.84 -9.31
C ALA A 348 14.82 -10.49 -8.89
N TYR A 349 14.78 -9.52 -9.82
CA TYR A 349 14.07 -8.25 -9.60
C TYR A 349 12.57 -8.49 -9.39
N LEU A 350 11.93 -9.30 -10.24
CA LEU A 350 10.49 -9.54 -10.15
C LEU A 350 10.11 -10.39 -8.92
N ASP A 351 10.90 -11.39 -8.55
CA ASP A 351 10.74 -12.20 -7.33
C ASP A 351 10.72 -11.32 -6.06
N SER A 352 11.41 -10.18 -6.08
CA SER A 352 11.46 -9.30 -4.90
C SER A 352 10.10 -8.65 -4.55
N PHE A 353 9.16 -8.52 -5.51
CA PHE A 353 7.88 -7.85 -5.27
C PHE A 353 6.64 -8.53 -5.89
N LEU A 354 6.76 -9.33 -6.96
CA LEU A 354 5.63 -10.11 -7.47
C LEU A 354 5.36 -11.30 -6.56
N ARG A 355 4.08 -11.61 -6.32
CA ARG A 355 3.67 -12.76 -5.50
C ARG A 355 2.65 -13.62 -6.23
N GLY A 356 2.75 -14.93 -6.04
CA GLY A 356 1.81 -15.91 -6.61
C GLY A 356 2.01 -16.23 -8.09
N ALA A 357 1.02 -16.90 -8.67
CA ALA A 357 1.05 -17.45 -10.03
C ALA A 357 0.70 -16.41 -11.11
N VAL A 358 1.57 -15.40 -11.26
CA VAL A 358 1.45 -14.39 -12.33
C VAL A 358 2.26 -14.84 -13.54
N THR A 359 1.61 -14.87 -14.70
CA THR A 359 2.17 -15.37 -15.95
C THR A 359 1.98 -14.35 -17.08
N GLN A 360 2.58 -14.62 -18.22
CA GLN A 360 2.46 -13.84 -19.44
C GLN A 360 1.93 -14.71 -20.57
N ARG A 361 1.22 -14.08 -21.50
CA ARG A 361 0.78 -14.71 -22.73
C ARG A 361 1.55 -14.15 -23.93
N PHE A 362 1.95 -15.01 -24.85
CA PHE A 362 2.52 -14.60 -26.14
C PHE A 362 1.90 -15.41 -27.29
N LEU A 363 2.04 -14.90 -28.50
CA LEU A 363 1.73 -15.61 -29.73
C LEU A 363 2.98 -16.36 -30.19
N TYR A 364 2.91 -17.69 -30.17
CA TYR A 364 3.83 -18.53 -30.90
C TYR A 364 3.33 -18.65 -32.33
N LEU A 365 4.05 -18.06 -33.27
CA LEU A 365 3.68 -18.05 -34.68
C LEU A 365 4.55 -19.07 -35.43
N VAL A 366 3.87 -19.98 -36.12
CA VAL A 366 4.47 -20.92 -37.06
C VAL A 366 3.83 -20.73 -38.40
N HIS A 367 4.64 -20.47 -39.42
CA HIS A 367 4.17 -20.45 -40.80
C HIS A 367 5.08 -21.28 -41.69
N PHE A 368 4.46 -21.92 -42.67
CA PHE A 368 5.14 -22.72 -43.67
C PHE A 368 5.41 -21.89 -44.92
N GLU A 369 6.59 -22.08 -45.49
CA GLU A 369 6.99 -21.53 -46.79
C GLU A 369 7.62 -22.65 -47.63
N LEU A 370 7.24 -22.70 -48.89
CA LEU A 370 7.90 -23.53 -49.89
C LEU A 370 8.99 -22.70 -50.56
N GLU A 371 10.17 -23.27 -50.74
CA GLU A 371 11.24 -22.72 -51.59
C GLU A 371 11.35 -23.62 -52.81
N ALA A 372 11.07 -23.03 -53.98
CA ALA A 372 11.10 -23.70 -55.27
C ALA A 372 12.19 -23.15 -56.20
N ASP A 373 13.03 -22.22 -55.70
CA ASP A 373 14.19 -21.74 -56.44
C ASP A 373 15.18 -22.88 -56.74
N GLY A 374 15.53 -23.03 -58.01
CA GLY A 374 16.34 -24.14 -58.51
C GLY A 374 15.65 -25.52 -58.48
N ALA A 375 14.35 -25.58 -58.18
CA ALA A 375 13.59 -26.82 -58.28
C ALA A 375 13.25 -27.14 -59.75
N GLN A 376 13.19 -28.43 -60.04
CA GLN A 376 12.89 -28.96 -61.37
C GLN A 376 11.57 -29.71 -61.39
N ILE A 377 10.91 -29.67 -62.53
CA ILE A 377 9.62 -30.31 -62.78
C ILE A 377 9.74 -31.23 -64.00
N GLY A 378 9.19 -32.43 -63.92
CA GLY A 378 9.40 -33.44 -64.95
C GLY A 378 8.44 -34.62 -64.92
N ASP A 379 8.50 -35.43 -65.98
CA ASP A 379 7.84 -36.73 -66.10
C ASP A 379 8.94 -37.79 -66.24
N GLY A 380 9.14 -38.60 -65.19
CA GLY A 380 10.07 -39.73 -65.23
C GLY A 380 11.54 -39.33 -65.30
N SER A 381 12.17 -39.39 -66.48
CA SER A 381 13.60 -39.14 -66.66
C SER A 381 13.95 -37.71 -67.08
N ASP A 382 12.98 -36.94 -67.57
CA ASP A 382 13.21 -35.60 -68.14
C ASP A 382 12.73 -34.51 -67.17
N PHE A 383 13.67 -33.74 -66.64
CA PHE A 383 13.43 -32.65 -65.69
C PHE A 383 13.84 -31.31 -66.31
N TYR A 384 12.99 -30.29 -66.11
CA TYR A 384 13.21 -28.93 -66.57
C TYR A 384 13.12 -27.97 -65.39
N ASP A 385 13.88 -26.88 -65.44
CA ASP A 385 13.80 -25.84 -64.43
C ASP A 385 12.43 -25.18 -64.47
N ILE A 386 11.84 -24.95 -63.29
CA ILE A 386 10.54 -24.28 -63.18
C ILE A 386 10.71 -22.82 -63.64
N PRO A 387 9.88 -22.31 -64.58
CA PRO A 387 9.94 -20.90 -64.98
C PRO A 387 9.75 -19.96 -63.77
N PRO A 388 10.36 -18.76 -63.76
CA PRO A 388 10.28 -17.85 -62.62
C PRO A 388 8.84 -17.52 -62.16
N GLU A 389 7.90 -17.37 -63.10
CA GLU A 389 6.48 -17.17 -62.79
C GLU A 389 5.86 -18.38 -62.06
N GLY A 390 6.23 -19.60 -62.48
CA GLY A 390 5.79 -20.84 -61.84
C GLY A 390 6.37 -21.05 -60.45
N VAL A 391 7.63 -20.64 -60.23
CA VAL A 391 8.25 -20.60 -58.89
C VAL A 391 7.45 -19.67 -58.00
N GLN A 392 7.19 -18.44 -58.45
CA GLN A 392 6.45 -17.45 -57.67
C GLN A 392 5.02 -17.89 -57.33
N ASP A 393 4.33 -18.54 -58.26
CA ASP A 393 2.98 -19.10 -58.04
C ASP A 393 3.01 -20.26 -57.01
N LEU A 394 3.99 -21.17 -57.09
CA LEU A 394 4.16 -22.27 -56.14
C LEU A 394 4.46 -21.75 -54.72
N GLU A 395 5.38 -20.80 -54.60
CA GLU A 395 5.78 -20.25 -53.30
C GLU A 395 4.65 -19.42 -52.67
N SER A 396 3.93 -18.61 -53.46
CA SER A 396 2.82 -17.80 -52.96
C SER A 396 1.59 -18.64 -52.56
N SER A 397 1.28 -19.70 -53.31
CA SER A 397 0.16 -20.60 -53.01
C SER A 397 0.43 -21.57 -51.86
N SER A 398 1.71 -21.81 -51.53
CA SER A 398 2.13 -22.73 -50.48
C SER A 398 2.50 -22.03 -49.17
N LYS A 399 2.28 -20.71 -49.06
CA LYS A 399 2.53 -19.95 -47.85
C LYS A 399 1.28 -19.88 -46.97
N PHE A 400 1.34 -20.48 -45.78
CA PHE A 400 0.21 -20.48 -44.85
C PHE A 400 0.66 -20.52 -43.39
N VAL A 401 -0.21 -20.02 -42.51
CA VAL A 401 -0.06 -20.14 -41.05
C VAL A 401 -0.48 -21.54 -40.62
N CYS A 402 0.33 -22.17 -39.78
CA CYS A 402 0.10 -23.52 -39.31
C CYS A 402 -0.77 -23.49 -38.05
N PHE A 403 -1.83 -24.31 -38.00
CA PHE A 403 -2.75 -24.39 -36.86
C PHE A 403 -2.99 -25.84 -36.43
N SER A 404 -3.27 -26.05 -35.14
CA SER A 404 -3.71 -27.35 -34.63
C SER A 404 -5.12 -27.68 -35.13
N PRO A 405 -5.45 -28.96 -35.43
CA PRO A 405 -6.82 -29.35 -35.77
C PRO A 405 -7.80 -29.12 -34.60
N ASP A 406 -7.29 -29.00 -33.37
CA ASP A 406 -8.08 -28.85 -32.17
C ASP A 406 -8.45 -27.39 -31.86
N ILE A 407 -8.07 -26.40 -32.65
CA ILE A 407 -8.46 -25.00 -32.35
C ILE A 407 -9.98 -24.80 -32.49
N THR A 408 -10.53 -23.87 -31.69
CA THR A 408 -11.97 -23.56 -31.65
C THR A 408 -12.53 -23.22 -33.03
N PHE A 409 -11.73 -22.56 -33.87
CA PHE A 409 -12.11 -22.21 -35.25
C PHE A 409 -12.58 -23.43 -36.06
N TYR A 410 -11.89 -24.58 -35.97
CA TYR A 410 -12.28 -25.79 -36.69
C TYR A 410 -13.40 -26.57 -35.98
N ARG A 411 -13.49 -26.49 -34.65
CA ARG A 411 -14.52 -27.21 -33.88
C ARG A 411 -15.92 -26.62 -33.99
N GLU A 412 -16.06 -25.30 -34.06
CA GLU A 412 -17.36 -24.62 -33.91
C GLU A 412 -17.85 -23.88 -35.17
N SER A 413 -17.01 -23.72 -36.19
CA SER A 413 -17.44 -23.10 -37.44
C SER A 413 -18.24 -24.10 -38.29
N SER A 414 -19.54 -23.85 -38.48
CA SER A 414 -20.38 -24.56 -39.47
C SER A 414 -19.91 -24.35 -40.93
N ALA A 415 -18.91 -23.49 -41.13
CA ALA A 415 -18.22 -23.23 -42.38
C ALA A 415 -16.70 -23.49 -42.26
N ALA A 416 -16.26 -24.37 -41.35
CA ALA A 416 -14.85 -24.75 -41.21
C ALA A 416 -14.31 -25.16 -42.58
N ASP A 417 -13.23 -24.50 -43.04
CA ASP A 417 -12.58 -24.80 -44.30
C ASP A 417 -12.10 -26.27 -44.26
N PRO A 418 -12.76 -27.19 -45.01
CA PRO A 418 -12.44 -28.61 -44.95
C PRO A 418 -10.99 -28.88 -45.40
N LYS A 419 -10.46 -28.01 -46.28
CA LYS A 419 -9.07 -28.08 -46.74
C LYS A 419 -8.12 -27.66 -45.62
N GLY A 420 -8.42 -26.57 -44.91
CA GLY A 420 -7.67 -26.13 -43.74
C GLY A 420 -7.62 -27.18 -42.62
N LEU A 421 -8.73 -27.86 -42.31
CA LEU A 421 -8.74 -28.93 -41.32
C LEU A 421 -7.91 -30.15 -41.77
N ALA A 422 -8.03 -30.56 -43.03
CA ALA A 422 -7.21 -31.64 -43.58
C ALA A 422 -5.71 -31.31 -43.53
N LEU A 423 -5.35 -30.07 -43.87
CA LEU A 423 -3.98 -29.58 -43.75
C LEU A 423 -3.48 -29.61 -42.30
N ALA A 424 -4.28 -29.16 -41.33
CA ALA A 424 -3.94 -29.23 -39.91
C ALA A 424 -3.73 -30.67 -39.42
N GLN A 425 -4.56 -31.62 -39.87
CA GLN A 425 -4.38 -33.05 -39.57
C GLN A 425 -3.08 -33.62 -40.16
N ARG A 426 -2.73 -33.24 -41.40
CA ARG A 426 -1.46 -33.63 -42.04
C ARG A 426 -0.27 -33.03 -41.29
N LEU A 427 -0.39 -31.80 -40.80
CA LEU A 427 0.65 -31.14 -40.04
C LEU A 427 0.98 -31.87 -38.72
N VAL A 428 -0.02 -32.38 -38.00
CA VAL A 428 0.18 -33.23 -36.80
C VAL A 428 0.98 -34.50 -37.15
N GLN A 429 0.73 -35.10 -38.32
CA GLN A 429 1.50 -36.26 -38.77
C GLN A 429 2.95 -35.91 -39.09
N VAL A 430 3.22 -34.72 -39.62
CA VAL A 430 4.59 -34.23 -39.84
C VAL A 430 5.29 -34.05 -38.49
N GLU A 431 4.65 -33.37 -37.54
CA GLU A 431 5.18 -33.16 -36.18
C GLU A 431 5.56 -34.48 -35.51
N GLN A 432 4.71 -35.51 -35.54
CA GLN A 432 5.00 -36.84 -34.98
C GLN A 432 6.20 -37.55 -35.63
N ARG A 433 6.55 -37.16 -36.85
CA ARG A 433 7.67 -37.74 -37.62
C ARG A 433 8.94 -36.88 -37.56
N THR A 434 8.88 -35.69 -36.94
CA THR A 434 10.06 -34.87 -36.66
C THR A 434 10.85 -35.40 -35.47
N SER A 435 12.18 -35.37 -35.57
CA SER A 435 13.09 -35.74 -34.48
C SER A 435 14.19 -34.68 -34.35
N PRO A 436 14.24 -33.92 -33.25
CA PRO A 436 13.31 -33.94 -32.11
C PRO A 436 11.91 -33.43 -32.48
N PRO A 437 10.86 -33.81 -31.72
CA PRO A 437 9.52 -33.28 -31.92
C PRO A 437 9.52 -31.76 -31.71
N LEU A 438 9.06 -31.01 -32.71
CA LEU A 438 8.92 -29.56 -32.67
C LEU A 438 7.43 -29.18 -32.77
N PRO A 439 6.93 -28.23 -31.96
CA PRO A 439 5.57 -27.75 -32.12
C PRO A 439 5.46 -26.95 -33.43
N LEU A 440 4.83 -27.56 -34.44
CA LEU A 440 4.68 -26.98 -35.78
C LEU A 440 3.40 -26.15 -35.94
N THR A 441 2.63 -25.96 -34.86
CA THR A 441 1.37 -25.22 -34.85
C THR A 441 1.52 -23.88 -34.14
N SER A 442 0.90 -22.84 -34.69
CA SER A 442 0.73 -21.56 -34.01
C SER A 442 -0.25 -21.68 -32.85
N ASP A 443 0.04 -21.04 -31.73
CA ASP A 443 -0.85 -21.01 -30.56
C ASP A 443 -0.60 -19.79 -29.66
N PHE A 444 -1.57 -19.48 -28.80
CA PHE A 444 -1.37 -18.58 -27.68
C PHE A 444 -0.82 -19.35 -26.48
N ALA A 445 0.47 -19.20 -26.21
CA ALA A 445 1.09 -19.80 -25.05
C ALA A 445 0.84 -18.94 -23.81
N GLU A 446 0.27 -19.52 -22.75
CA GLU A 446 -0.16 -18.79 -21.55
C GLU A 446 0.67 -19.13 -20.29
N ASP A 447 1.42 -20.24 -20.32
CA ASP A 447 2.05 -20.84 -19.15
C ASP A 447 3.49 -20.39 -18.89
N TYR A 448 3.79 -19.11 -19.08
CA TYR A 448 5.14 -18.57 -18.92
C TYR A 448 5.15 -17.56 -17.79
N LEU A 449 6.17 -17.60 -16.95
CA LEU A 449 6.31 -16.57 -15.92
C LEU A 449 6.52 -15.20 -16.58
N LEU A 450 6.25 -14.12 -15.88
CA LEU A 450 6.46 -12.78 -16.43
C LEU A 450 7.92 -12.36 -16.22
N HIS A 451 8.93 -12.91 -16.93
CA HIS A 451 10.33 -12.46 -16.81
C HIS A 451 11.15 -12.66 -18.09
N SER A 452 12.30 -11.99 -18.21
CA SER A 452 13.17 -12.07 -19.38
C SER A 452 13.99 -13.35 -19.44
N GLY A 453 14.41 -13.73 -20.65
CA GLY A 453 15.39 -14.81 -20.88
C GLY A 453 14.87 -16.23 -20.64
N GLN A 454 13.55 -16.43 -20.69
CA GLN A 454 12.97 -17.76 -20.55
C GLN A 454 13.26 -18.62 -21.78
N ALA A 455 13.57 -19.90 -21.56
CA ALA A 455 13.48 -20.87 -22.64
C ALA A 455 12.00 -21.12 -22.97
N MET A 456 11.70 -21.50 -24.22
CA MET A 456 10.36 -21.91 -24.64
C MET A 456 10.00 -23.28 -24.05
N GLN A 457 9.74 -23.32 -22.74
CA GLN A 457 9.27 -24.50 -22.02
C GLN A 457 8.07 -24.08 -21.16
N LYS A 458 6.98 -24.86 -21.25
CA LYS A 458 5.80 -24.67 -20.39
C LYS A 458 6.25 -24.67 -18.93
N ALA A 459 5.93 -23.61 -18.18
CA ALA A 459 6.22 -23.58 -16.75
C ALA A 459 5.35 -24.61 -16.05
N GLU A 460 5.98 -25.50 -15.27
CA GLU A 460 5.30 -26.47 -14.41
C GLU A 460 4.27 -25.76 -13.53
N VAL A 461 3.17 -26.45 -13.18
CA VAL A 461 2.08 -25.88 -12.35
C VAL A 461 2.63 -25.21 -11.09
N THR A 462 3.67 -25.81 -10.51
CA THR A 462 4.41 -25.43 -9.31
C THR A 462 5.27 -24.17 -9.43
N ALA A 463 5.57 -23.71 -10.64
CA ALA A 463 6.42 -22.55 -10.86
C ALA A 463 5.61 -21.25 -10.68
N THR A 464 5.97 -20.45 -9.67
CA THR A 464 5.39 -19.14 -9.40
C THR A 464 6.46 -18.14 -8.96
N PHE A 465 6.09 -16.85 -8.87
CA PHE A 465 6.82 -15.91 -8.02
C PHE A 465 6.59 -16.29 -6.55
N ASP A 466 7.41 -15.75 -5.63
CA ASP A 466 7.37 -15.94 -4.16
C ASP A 466 5.95 -16.24 -3.60
N ASP A 467 5.89 -17.08 -2.56
CA ASP A 467 4.66 -17.59 -1.95
C ASP A 467 3.60 -16.50 -1.72
N ALA A 468 2.33 -16.91 -1.90
CA ALA A 468 1.20 -16.02 -1.65
C ALA A 468 1.29 -15.40 -0.25
N PRO A 469 1.08 -14.08 -0.13
CA PRO A 469 1.21 -13.40 1.15
C PRO A 469 0.15 -13.91 2.13
N ARG A 470 0.52 -13.97 3.41
CA ARG A 470 -0.42 -14.33 4.48
C ARG A 470 -1.31 -13.14 4.78
N PHE A 471 -2.61 -13.41 4.83
CA PHE A 471 -3.63 -12.43 5.16
C PHE A 471 -4.16 -12.72 6.56
N TYR A 472 -4.50 -11.66 7.29
CA TYR A 472 -4.91 -11.76 8.68
C TYR A 472 -6.31 -11.22 8.89
N GLY A 473 -7.11 -12.00 9.62
CA GLY A 473 -8.44 -11.63 10.06
C GLY A 473 -8.37 -10.57 11.15
N ARG A 474 -9.53 -10.11 11.59
CA ARG A 474 -9.64 -9.13 12.68
C ARG A 474 -8.94 -9.58 13.96
N ASP A 475 -8.93 -10.87 14.24
CA ASP A 475 -8.44 -11.50 15.47
C ASP A 475 -6.97 -11.90 15.41
N SER A 476 -6.24 -11.48 14.37
CA SER A 476 -4.85 -11.88 14.10
C SER A 476 -4.67 -13.29 13.56
N SER A 477 -5.76 -14.05 13.34
CA SER A 477 -5.64 -15.39 12.76
C SER A 477 -5.35 -15.30 11.26
N PRO A 478 -4.51 -16.20 10.71
CA PRO A 478 -4.38 -16.32 9.27
C PRO A 478 -5.75 -16.63 8.65
N LEU A 479 -6.15 -15.84 7.64
CA LEU A 479 -7.37 -16.12 6.89
C LEU A 479 -7.13 -17.33 5.98
N GLY A 480 -7.95 -18.36 6.13
CA GLY A 480 -8.02 -19.45 5.16
C GLY A 480 -8.64 -19.02 3.82
N ASP A 481 -9.44 -17.94 3.84
CA ASP A 481 -10.02 -17.34 2.66
C ASP A 481 -9.96 -15.81 2.71
N LEU A 482 -9.24 -15.22 1.76
CA LEU A 482 -9.10 -13.78 1.57
C LEU A 482 -10.44 -13.05 1.29
N ASN A 483 -11.44 -13.76 0.78
CA ASN A 483 -12.76 -13.22 0.47
C ASN A 483 -13.67 -13.15 1.70
N MET A 484 -13.23 -13.64 2.85
CA MET A 484 -13.98 -13.51 4.09
C MET A 484 -14.16 -12.03 4.45
N THR A 485 -15.41 -11.63 4.65
CA THR A 485 -15.82 -10.30 5.11
C THR A 485 -16.48 -10.39 6.48
N GLY A 486 -17.01 -9.30 7.00
CA GLY A 486 -17.64 -9.31 8.32
C GLY A 486 -16.63 -9.34 9.47
N SER A 487 -17.09 -9.68 10.68
CA SER A 487 -16.33 -9.52 11.93
C SER A 487 -15.04 -10.34 12.03
N GLU A 488 -14.94 -11.43 11.26
CA GLU A 488 -13.79 -12.34 11.26
C GLU A 488 -12.93 -12.20 9.98
N GLY A 489 -13.41 -11.45 8.99
CA GLY A 489 -12.76 -11.28 7.70
C GLY A 489 -11.60 -10.30 7.68
N PHE A 490 -11.11 -10.02 6.47
CA PHE A 490 -10.04 -9.06 6.21
C PHE A 490 -10.44 -7.64 6.66
N ARG A 491 -9.85 -7.13 7.75
CA ARG A 491 -10.21 -5.84 8.35
C ARG A 491 -9.01 -4.99 8.77
N PRO A 492 -8.37 -4.29 7.82
CA PRO A 492 -7.37 -3.26 8.12
C PRO A 492 -7.97 -2.19 9.04
N PHE A 493 -7.15 -1.64 9.94
CA PHE A 493 -7.55 -0.63 10.92
C PHE A 493 -8.82 -0.97 11.74
N GLY A 494 -9.10 -2.24 12.03
CA GLY A 494 -10.28 -2.69 12.79
C GLY A 494 -10.26 -2.51 14.33
N HIS A 495 -9.17 -2.03 14.94
CA HIS A 495 -8.99 -1.97 16.40
C HIS A 495 -9.66 -0.70 16.92
N TYR A 496 -10.97 -0.80 17.13
CA TYR A 496 -11.82 0.32 17.54
C TYR A 496 -11.30 1.10 18.77
N ALA A 497 -10.55 0.46 19.67
CA ALA A 497 -9.96 1.09 20.85
C ALA A 497 -8.85 2.10 20.50
N LEU A 498 -8.11 1.86 19.42
CA LEU A 498 -6.92 2.63 19.01
C LEU A 498 -7.25 3.88 18.20
N PHE A 499 -8.52 4.12 17.88
CA PHE A 499 -8.91 5.27 17.06
C PHE A 499 -8.75 6.55 17.86
N SER A 500 -8.20 7.58 17.24
CA SER A 500 -8.02 8.89 17.83
C SER A 500 -9.33 9.67 17.90
N ALA A 501 -10.16 9.57 16.87
CA ALA A 501 -11.53 10.08 16.84
C ALA A 501 -12.46 9.09 16.10
N ARG A 502 -13.72 9.03 16.51
CA ARG A 502 -14.70 8.06 16.00
C ARG A 502 -16.07 8.69 15.88
N TYR A 503 -16.90 8.05 15.06
CA TYR A 503 -18.30 8.43 14.86
C TYR A 503 -18.46 9.87 14.39
N LEU A 504 -17.45 10.39 13.68
CA LEU A 504 -17.53 11.73 13.13
C LEU A 504 -18.45 11.72 11.90
N HIS A 505 -19.13 12.83 11.70
CA HIS A 505 -19.67 13.24 10.41
C HIS A 505 -18.61 13.97 9.58
N ALA A 506 -18.78 14.02 8.26
CA ALA A 506 -17.83 14.71 7.39
C ALA A 506 -17.73 16.21 7.70
N SER A 507 -18.82 16.82 8.16
CA SER A 507 -18.85 18.21 8.65
C SER A 507 -18.11 18.41 9.97
N GLU A 508 -17.97 17.36 10.78
CA GLU A 508 -17.29 17.42 12.08
C GLU A 508 -15.77 17.35 11.96
N LEU A 509 -15.23 16.97 10.80
CA LEU A 509 -13.79 17.00 10.54
C LEU A 509 -13.19 18.39 10.75
N GLU A 510 -13.91 19.45 10.38
CA GLU A 510 -13.49 20.84 10.61
C GLU A 510 -13.55 21.20 12.10
N ARG A 511 -14.66 20.85 12.77
CA ARG A 511 -14.85 21.13 14.20
C ARG A 511 -13.78 20.48 15.08
N HIS A 512 -13.34 19.29 14.71
CA HIS A 512 -12.30 18.55 15.42
C HIS A 512 -10.87 18.90 14.96
N GLY A 513 -10.71 19.88 14.07
CA GLY A 513 -9.41 20.32 13.55
C GLY A 513 -8.69 19.29 12.69
N VAL A 514 -9.40 18.24 12.26
CA VAL A 514 -8.87 17.20 11.37
C VAL A 514 -8.72 17.73 9.96
N TYR A 515 -9.69 18.50 9.48
CA TYR A 515 -9.64 19.08 8.14
C TYR A 515 -9.93 20.58 8.18
N ASP A 516 -8.92 21.41 7.90
CA ASP A 516 -9.08 22.84 7.65
C ASP A 516 -9.33 23.05 6.15
N LYS A 517 -10.61 23.15 5.76
CA LYS A 517 -11.01 23.33 4.36
C LYS A 517 -10.57 24.68 3.79
N GLN A 518 -10.50 25.72 4.63
CA GLN A 518 -10.15 27.06 4.18
C GLN A 518 -8.69 27.12 3.71
N ASN A 519 -7.78 26.52 4.47
CA ASN A 519 -6.36 26.48 4.13
C ASN A 519 -5.96 25.22 3.33
N GLY A 520 -6.86 24.24 3.24
CA GLY A 520 -6.66 22.94 2.62
C GLY A 520 -5.66 22.07 3.41
N ILE A 521 -5.77 22.03 4.73
CA ILE A 521 -4.84 21.28 5.60
C ILE A 521 -5.56 20.11 6.27
N LEU A 522 -5.13 18.88 5.98
CA LEU A 522 -5.58 17.67 6.63
C LEU A 522 -4.60 17.29 7.75
N ASN A 523 -4.98 17.54 9.01
CA ASN A 523 -4.20 17.19 10.19
C ASN A 523 -4.50 15.74 10.60
N LEU A 524 -3.58 14.83 10.32
CA LEU A 524 -3.71 13.42 10.63
C LEU A 524 -2.91 13.06 11.88
N ARG A 525 -3.59 12.37 12.81
CA ARG A 525 -3.01 11.89 14.06
C ARG A 525 -3.65 10.55 14.43
N GLY A 526 -3.10 9.47 13.91
CA GLY A 526 -3.59 8.11 14.13
C GLY A 526 -4.83 7.81 13.30
N VAL A 527 -5.69 6.92 13.79
CA VAL A 527 -6.85 6.42 13.03
C VAL A 527 -8.11 7.22 13.37
N ILE A 528 -8.70 7.87 12.37
CA ILE A 528 -9.90 8.71 12.48
C ILE A 528 -11.02 8.07 11.67
N SER A 529 -12.23 7.94 12.24
CA SER A 529 -13.38 7.35 11.54
C SER A 529 -14.55 8.32 11.36
N VAL A 530 -15.00 8.42 10.11
CA VAL A 530 -16.19 9.13 9.63
C VAL A 530 -17.24 8.09 9.27
N GLU A 531 -18.10 7.67 10.21
CA GLU A 531 -18.82 6.38 10.10
C GLU A 531 -19.95 6.33 9.06
N LEU A 532 -20.59 7.46 8.76
CA LEU A 532 -21.82 7.50 7.97
C LEU A 532 -21.70 8.29 6.67
N ASP A 533 -20.74 9.21 6.58
CA ASP A 533 -20.68 10.17 5.49
C ASP A 533 -19.60 9.81 4.47
N HIS A 534 -19.89 10.16 3.22
CA HIS A 534 -18.89 10.18 2.16
C HIS A 534 -18.00 11.40 2.34
N VAL A 535 -16.68 11.22 2.25
CA VAL A 535 -15.72 12.32 2.45
C VAL A 535 -15.24 12.87 1.12
N SER A 536 -15.48 14.16 0.89
CA SER A 536 -14.94 14.89 -0.26
C SER A 536 -13.70 15.69 0.15
N LEU A 537 -12.62 15.51 -0.60
CA LEU A 537 -11.36 16.25 -0.45
C LEU A 537 -11.24 17.25 -1.59
N ASP A 538 -11.69 18.47 -1.30
CA ASP A 538 -11.73 19.60 -2.23
C ASP A 538 -10.52 20.53 -2.04
N PRO A 539 -9.97 21.12 -3.11
CA PRO A 539 -8.89 22.07 -2.96
C PRO A 539 -9.39 23.38 -2.33
N PRO A 540 -8.56 24.09 -1.54
CA PRO A 540 -8.89 25.43 -1.12
C PRO A 540 -8.83 26.40 -2.32
N PRO A 541 -9.50 27.57 -2.24
CA PRO A 541 -9.52 28.54 -3.33
C PRO A 541 -8.09 28.90 -3.82
N GLY A 542 -7.87 28.80 -5.13
CA GLY A 542 -6.58 29.15 -5.75
C GLY A 542 -5.48 28.09 -5.64
N LYS A 543 -5.75 26.90 -5.07
CA LYS A 543 -4.82 25.75 -5.10
C LYS A 543 -5.44 24.58 -5.88
N ASN A 544 -4.60 23.63 -6.24
CA ASN A 544 -4.97 22.37 -6.88
C ASN A 544 -4.73 21.15 -5.96
N HIS A 545 -4.36 21.37 -4.70
CA HIS A 545 -4.05 20.32 -3.74
C HIS A 545 -4.40 20.70 -2.31
N ILE A 546 -4.57 19.69 -1.46
CA ILE A 546 -4.55 19.80 0.00
C ILE A 546 -3.19 19.37 0.55
N THR A 547 -2.83 19.89 1.73
CA THR A 547 -1.61 19.56 2.46
C THR A 547 -1.93 18.64 3.63
N VAL A 548 -1.21 17.53 3.76
CA VAL A 548 -1.31 16.60 4.89
C VAL A 548 -0.24 16.93 5.91
N ARG A 549 -0.64 17.09 7.17
CA ARG A 549 0.27 17.29 8.31
C ARG A 549 0.09 16.16 9.31
N GLY A 550 1.20 15.52 9.70
CA GLY A 550 1.21 14.36 10.58
C GLY A 550 0.95 13.04 9.86
N SER A 551 0.80 11.98 10.66
CA SER A 551 0.68 10.61 10.17
C SER A 551 -0.59 9.95 10.72
N GLY A 552 -1.42 9.43 9.82
CA GLY A 552 -2.67 8.79 10.21
C GLY A 552 -3.47 8.16 9.07
N ALA A 553 -4.55 7.50 9.46
CA ALA A 553 -5.51 6.90 8.55
C ALA A 553 -6.89 7.55 8.75
N LEU A 554 -7.50 7.99 7.66
CA LEU A 554 -8.88 8.47 7.63
C LEU A 554 -9.76 7.37 7.05
N LEU A 555 -10.73 6.93 7.85
CA LEU A 555 -11.68 5.89 7.51
C LEU A 555 -13.02 6.51 7.18
N ALA A 556 -13.50 6.31 5.96
CA ALA A 556 -14.85 6.71 5.56
C ALA A 556 -15.56 5.50 4.94
N PRO A 557 -16.39 4.76 5.71
CA PRO A 557 -17.09 3.60 5.20
C PRO A 557 -17.89 3.88 3.94
N ALA A 558 -18.53 5.05 3.82
CA ALA A 558 -19.34 5.41 2.66
C ALA A 558 -18.52 5.72 1.38
N GLY A 559 -17.23 6.02 1.51
CA GLY A 559 -16.33 6.27 0.38
C GLY A 559 -15.62 7.62 0.45
N PHE A 560 -14.79 7.86 -0.56
CA PHE A 560 -14.06 9.11 -0.76
C PHE A 560 -14.28 9.67 -2.16
N THR A 561 -14.27 11.00 -2.28
CA THR A 561 -14.05 11.69 -3.56
C THR A 561 -12.83 12.58 -3.42
N ILE A 562 -11.84 12.36 -4.26
CA ILE A 562 -10.59 13.12 -4.29
C ILE A 562 -10.64 14.04 -5.51
N ASN A 563 -10.93 15.33 -5.27
CA ASN A 563 -11.09 16.34 -6.32
C ASN A 563 -9.80 17.13 -6.60
N CYS A 564 -8.75 16.90 -5.83
CA CYS A 564 -7.48 17.63 -5.90
C CYS A 564 -6.29 16.74 -5.55
N GLY A 565 -5.08 17.22 -5.82
CA GLY A 565 -3.86 16.56 -5.38
C GLY A 565 -3.79 16.48 -3.85
N ILE A 566 -3.03 15.52 -3.34
CA ILE A 566 -2.74 15.39 -1.90
C ILE A 566 -1.23 15.46 -1.76
N ARG A 567 -0.74 16.45 -1.00
CA ARG A 567 0.69 16.65 -0.78
C ARG A 567 1.01 16.58 0.70
N ARG A 568 2.09 15.90 1.07
CA ARG A 568 2.58 15.89 2.45
C ARG A 568 3.30 17.19 2.76
N GLU A 569 3.11 17.73 3.95
CA GLU A 569 3.86 18.90 4.43
C GLU A 569 5.36 18.55 4.53
N ASP A 570 5.66 17.41 5.14
CA ASP A 570 6.99 16.81 5.17
C ASP A 570 6.93 15.36 4.62
N PRO A 571 7.45 15.12 3.40
CA PRO A 571 7.46 13.79 2.78
C PRO A 571 8.20 12.71 3.56
N ASN A 572 9.11 13.06 4.48
CA ASN A 572 9.87 12.09 5.29
C ASN A 572 9.17 11.71 6.59
N ARG A 573 8.26 12.57 7.06
CA ARG A 573 7.54 12.41 8.34
C ARG A 573 6.09 12.02 8.17
N ASP A 574 5.38 12.69 7.25
CA ASP A 574 3.93 12.67 7.16
C ASP A 574 3.43 11.49 6.31
N LEU A 575 2.25 10.98 6.66
CA LEU A 575 1.60 9.85 6.00
C LEU A 575 0.09 10.02 5.98
N CYS A 576 -0.49 9.77 4.81
CA CYS A 576 -1.92 9.77 4.59
C CYS A 576 -2.37 8.40 4.10
N ILE A 577 -3.32 7.80 4.83
CA ILE A 577 -3.97 6.55 4.43
C ILE A 577 -5.47 6.83 4.36
N LEU A 578 -6.09 6.57 3.21
CA LEU A 578 -7.53 6.68 3.01
C LEU A 578 -8.11 5.28 2.89
N PHE A 579 -9.03 4.91 3.80
CA PHE A 579 -9.61 3.58 3.83
C PHE A 579 -11.14 3.60 3.82
N THR A 580 -11.75 2.88 2.87
CA THR A 580 -13.20 2.68 2.79
C THR A 580 -13.58 1.21 2.86
N ARG A 581 -14.73 0.93 3.50
CA ARG A 581 -15.23 -0.43 3.79
C ARG A 581 -16.63 -0.76 3.27
N ARG A 582 -17.33 0.20 2.67
CA ARG A 582 -18.65 -0.01 2.03
C ARG A 582 -18.70 0.64 0.65
N GLY A 583 -18.06 1.80 0.50
CA GLY A 583 -17.99 2.54 -0.74
C GLY A 583 -16.73 2.27 -1.57
N ASN A 584 -16.52 3.17 -2.52
CA ASN A 584 -15.37 3.22 -3.42
C ASN A 584 -14.60 4.52 -3.21
N ILE A 585 -13.39 4.59 -3.75
CA ILE A 585 -12.60 5.82 -3.81
C ILE A 585 -12.74 6.40 -5.23
N ARG A 586 -13.41 7.55 -5.37
CA ARG A 586 -13.53 8.26 -6.63
C ARG A 586 -12.37 9.23 -6.78
N VAL A 587 -11.62 9.12 -7.88
CA VAL A 587 -10.48 10.01 -8.17
C VAL A 587 -10.84 10.91 -9.36
N VAL A 588 -10.95 12.20 -9.11
CA VAL A 588 -11.44 13.19 -10.09
C VAL A 588 -10.32 14.16 -10.54
N THR A 589 -9.12 13.93 -10.06
CA THR A 589 -7.93 14.75 -10.34
C THR A 589 -6.88 13.97 -11.11
N SER A 590 -6.03 14.69 -11.84
CA SER A 590 -4.77 14.19 -12.40
C SER A 590 -3.54 14.67 -11.63
N GLU A 591 -3.73 15.51 -10.61
CA GLU A 591 -2.67 15.94 -9.71
C GLU A 591 -2.18 14.77 -8.85
N ARG A 592 -0.91 14.83 -8.43
CA ARG A 592 -0.30 13.78 -7.62
C ARG A 592 -1.01 13.63 -6.26
N ILE A 593 -1.22 12.38 -5.87
CA ILE A 593 -1.84 11.98 -4.61
C ILE A 593 -0.79 11.24 -3.77
N GLU A 594 -0.20 11.92 -2.80
CA GLU A 594 0.79 11.36 -1.86
C GLU A 594 0.11 10.65 -0.67
N ALA A 595 -0.76 9.67 -0.98
CA ALA A 595 -1.54 8.90 -0.01
C ALA A 595 -1.72 7.44 -0.44
N SER A 596 -1.90 6.56 0.53
CA SER A 596 -2.30 5.17 0.28
C SER A 596 -3.82 5.07 0.19
N LEU A 597 -4.32 4.42 -0.86
CA LEU A 597 -5.74 4.32 -1.18
C LEU A 597 -6.21 2.87 -1.01
N LEU A 598 -7.05 2.63 -0.01
CA LEU A 598 -7.54 1.29 0.34
C LEU A 598 -9.08 1.25 0.23
N ALA A 599 -9.60 0.36 -0.61
CA ALA A 599 -11.03 0.15 -0.81
C ALA A 599 -11.35 -1.35 -0.74
N PHE A 600 -11.58 -1.85 0.48
CA PHE A 600 -11.95 -3.24 0.74
C PHE A 600 -13.31 -3.29 1.42
N ASN A 601 -14.35 -3.65 0.69
CA ASN A 601 -15.72 -3.57 1.19
C ASN A 601 -16.30 -4.93 1.61
N ASP A 602 -17.32 -4.88 2.45
CA ASP A 602 -18.01 -6.07 2.96
C ASP A 602 -18.71 -6.89 1.85
N SER A 603 -18.91 -6.30 0.66
CA SER A 603 -19.45 -6.95 -0.54
C SER A 603 -18.40 -7.44 -1.55
N ASN A 604 -17.10 -7.37 -1.22
CA ASN A 604 -16.00 -7.74 -2.10
C ASN A 604 -16.01 -7.03 -3.47
N SER A 605 -16.39 -5.76 -3.51
CA SER A 605 -16.52 -4.92 -4.72
C SER A 605 -15.87 -3.54 -4.59
N GLY A 606 -15.13 -3.30 -3.50
CA GLY A 606 -14.41 -2.05 -3.26
C GLY A 606 -13.41 -1.79 -4.37
N SER A 607 -13.44 -0.58 -4.93
CA SER A 607 -12.65 -0.22 -6.09
C SER A 607 -12.21 1.24 -6.06
N ILE A 608 -11.21 1.55 -6.87
CA ILE A 608 -10.88 2.92 -7.25
C ILE A 608 -11.61 3.22 -8.55
N SER A 609 -12.38 4.30 -8.58
CA SER A 609 -13.16 4.74 -9.73
C SER A 609 -12.60 6.08 -10.24
N PRO A 610 -11.60 6.06 -11.12
CA PRO A 610 -11.00 7.28 -11.64
C PRO A 610 -11.82 7.85 -12.81
N SER A 611 -12.13 9.15 -12.77
CA SER A 611 -12.64 9.87 -13.94
C SER A 611 -11.53 10.54 -14.76
N ARG A 612 -10.30 10.59 -14.21
CA ARG A 612 -9.07 11.09 -14.85
C ARG A 612 -7.90 10.21 -14.47
N ALA A 613 -6.87 10.18 -15.31
CA ALA A 613 -5.65 9.42 -15.04
C ALA A 613 -5.00 9.97 -13.77
N PHE A 614 -4.74 9.09 -12.80
CA PHE A 614 -4.19 9.49 -11.50
C PHE A 614 -2.70 9.19 -11.41
N ASP A 615 -1.99 9.93 -10.55
CA ASP A 615 -0.64 9.62 -10.11
C ASP A 615 -0.64 9.47 -8.59
N VAL A 616 -0.50 8.25 -8.09
CA VAL A 616 -0.51 7.93 -6.66
C VAL A 616 0.89 7.60 -6.19
N GLN A 617 1.36 8.28 -5.14
CA GLN A 617 2.55 7.90 -4.38
C GLN A 617 2.15 7.30 -3.03
N GLY A 618 2.20 5.97 -2.93
CA GLY A 618 1.74 5.22 -1.76
C GLY A 618 1.44 3.76 -2.11
N ALA A 619 0.39 3.21 -1.49
CA ALA A 619 -0.12 1.87 -1.75
C ALA A 619 -1.53 1.92 -2.34
N ILE A 620 -1.85 1.02 -3.27
CA ILE A 620 -3.23 0.78 -3.73
C ILE A 620 -3.69 -0.60 -3.31
N GLY A 621 -4.79 -0.67 -2.57
CA GLY A 621 -5.44 -1.91 -2.17
C GLY A 621 -6.92 -1.86 -2.50
N VAL A 622 -7.40 -2.78 -3.32
CA VAL A 622 -8.80 -2.83 -3.78
C VAL A 622 -9.33 -4.25 -3.76
N ASP A 623 -10.65 -4.40 -3.76
CA ASP A 623 -11.27 -5.69 -4.04
C ASP A 623 -11.14 -6.05 -5.50
N GLN A 624 -11.48 -5.10 -6.36
CA GLN A 624 -11.48 -5.23 -7.81
C GLN A 624 -10.98 -3.93 -8.43
N LEU A 625 -10.23 -4.04 -9.53
CA LEU A 625 -9.71 -2.89 -10.26
C LEU A 625 -10.76 -2.29 -11.19
N TYR A 626 -11.45 -3.13 -11.96
CA TYR A 626 -12.30 -2.71 -13.07
C TYR A 626 -11.55 -1.77 -14.03
N LEU A 627 -10.40 -2.24 -14.56
CA LEU A 627 -9.58 -1.46 -15.49
C LEU A 627 -10.37 -0.95 -16.69
N ASN A 628 -11.39 -1.68 -17.13
CA ASN A 628 -12.33 -1.23 -18.16
C ASN A 628 -13.04 0.11 -17.87
N ARG A 629 -13.07 0.56 -16.62
CA ARG A 629 -13.64 1.85 -16.18
C ARG A 629 -12.59 2.96 -16.07
N PHE A 630 -11.32 2.65 -16.28
CA PHE A 630 -10.25 3.63 -16.20
C PHE A 630 -10.23 4.52 -17.47
N PRO A 631 -9.64 5.72 -17.39
CA PRO A 631 -9.46 6.59 -18.55
C PRO A 631 -8.30 6.12 -19.44
N SER A 632 -8.37 6.46 -20.73
CA SER A 632 -7.41 5.98 -21.77
C SER A 632 -5.98 6.44 -21.54
N THR A 633 -5.82 7.53 -20.81
CA THR A 633 -4.53 7.99 -20.34
C THR A 633 -4.07 7.11 -19.17
N PRO A 634 -2.85 6.56 -19.19
CA PRO A 634 -2.39 5.66 -18.15
C PRO A 634 -2.35 6.30 -16.76
N SER A 635 -2.94 5.62 -15.77
CA SER A 635 -2.75 5.94 -14.36
C SER A 635 -1.45 5.33 -13.83
N ARG A 636 -0.85 5.93 -12.81
CA ARG A 636 0.46 5.55 -12.25
C ARG A 636 0.39 5.31 -10.76
N VAL A 637 1.15 4.31 -10.30
CA VAL A 637 1.38 4.00 -8.90
C VAL A 637 2.87 3.96 -8.65
N THR A 638 3.33 4.85 -7.79
CA THR A 638 4.69 4.90 -7.27
C THR A 638 4.65 4.40 -5.82
N PHE A 639 5.34 3.30 -5.53
CA PHE A 639 5.37 2.80 -4.15
C PHE A 639 6.15 3.74 -3.23
N ASP A 640 5.65 3.97 -2.01
CA ASP A 640 6.39 4.68 -0.97
C ASP A 640 7.17 3.65 -0.12
N PRO A 641 8.51 3.58 -0.19
CA PRO A 641 9.31 2.56 0.49
C PRO A 641 9.16 2.59 2.01
N ARG A 642 8.71 3.71 2.59
CA ARG A 642 8.46 3.81 4.03
C ARG A 642 7.27 2.97 4.50
N LEU A 643 6.43 2.48 3.58
CA LEU A 643 5.26 1.68 3.90
C LEU A 643 5.59 0.20 4.18
N ARG A 644 6.79 -0.26 3.83
CA ARG A 644 7.25 -1.64 4.07
C ARG A 644 8.63 -1.64 4.74
N THR A 645 8.72 -2.22 5.93
CA THR A 645 9.96 -2.34 6.69
C THR A 645 10.13 -3.76 7.23
N ASP A 646 11.37 -4.25 7.24
CA ASP A 646 11.82 -5.51 7.85
C ASP A 646 12.46 -5.28 9.24
N SER A 647 12.51 -4.03 9.71
CA SER A 647 13.13 -3.65 10.97
C SER A 647 12.20 -2.82 11.87
N ASP A 648 12.38 -2.99 13.18
CA ASP A 648 11.66 -2.25 14.22
C ASP A 648 11.92 -0.74 14.21
N ALA A 649 13.07 -0.34 13.65
CA ALA A 649 13.50 1.05 13.55
C ALA A 649 12.81 1.80 12.40
N GLY A 650 12.36 1.07 11.37
CA GLY A 650 11.56 1.61 10.27
C GLY A 650 10.06 1.61 10.54
N GLU A 651 9.61 1.12 11.71
CA GLU A 651 8.19 1.16 12.06
C GLU A 651 7.72 2.57 12.36
N ILE A 652 6.48 2.86 11.98
CA ILE A 652 5.88 4.17 12.14
C ILE A 652 4.71 4.04 13.09
N PHE A 653 4.80 4.74 14.23
CA PHE A 653 3.72 4.84 15.19
C PHE A 653 3.15 6.25 15.21
N SER A 654 1.84 6.33 15.37
CA SER A 654 1.17 7.56 15.74
C SER A 654 0.70 7.48 17.19
N ILE A 655 0.95 8.55 17.94
CA ILE A 655 0.53 8.68 19.34
C ILE A 655 -0.57 9.73 19.42
N ASN A 656 -1.76 9.33 19.87
CA ASN A 656 -2.80 10.27 20.24
C ASN A 656 -2.86 10.40 21.76
N MET A 657 -2.85 11.63 22.27
CA MET A 657 -2.96 11.91 23.69
C MET A 657 -4.23 12.72 23.97
N SER A 658 -5.01 12.26 24.96
CA SER A 658 -6.24 12.90 25.40
C SER A 658 -5.96 14.32 25.92
N PRO A 659 -6.80 15.31 25.58
CA PRO A 659 -6.73 16.64 26.20
C PRO A 659 -7.24 16.64 27.65
N TRP A 660 -7.92 15.58 28.09
CA TRP A 660 -8.52 15.51 29.41
C TRP A 660 -7.54 14.96 30.43
N ILE A 661 -7.41 15.67 31.54
CA ILE A 661 -6.63 15.24 32.69
C ILE A 661 -7.37 14.09 33.37
N ARG A 662 -6.72 12.93 33.44
CA ARG A 662 -7.27 11.76 34.12
C ARG A 662 -7.08 11.84 35.63
N TYR A 663 -5.93 12.32 36.05
CA TYR A 663 -5.55 12.46 37.45
C TYR A 663 -4.57 13.63 37.60
N ASP A 664 -4.74 14.41 38.65
CA ASP A 664 -3.86 15.51 39.03
C ASP A 664 -3.66 15.45 40.54
N ASP A 665 -2.40 15.33 40.95
CA ASP A 665 -1.99 15.39 42.34
C ASP A 665 -1.03 16.55 42.53
N ILE A 666 -1.26 17.34 43.57
CA ILE A 666 -0.44 18.48 43.91
C ILE A 666 -0.12 18.47 45.40
N SER A 667 1.16 18.39 45.70
CA SER A 667 1.67 18.38 47.07
C SER A 667 2.57 19.58 47.28
N PHE A 668 2.43 20.21 48.45
CA PHE A 668 3.28 21.30 48.88
C PHE A 668 4.02 20.87 50.13
N ALA A 669 5.34 20.96 50.11
CA ALA A 669 6.14 20.77 51.31
C ALA A 669 6.19 22.09 52.08
N LYS A 670 5.94 22.00 53.39
CA LYS A 670 6.09 23.12 54.31
C LYS A 670 7.56 23.18 54.72
N GLU A 671 8.20 24.33 54.54
CA GLU A 671 9.50 24.65 55.15
C GLU A 671 9.31 25.59 56.33
#